data_AF-A0A2M8ARV5-F1
#
_entry.id   AF-A0A2M8ARV5-F1
#
_cell.length_a   1.000
_cell.length_b   1.000
_cell.length_c   1.000
_cell.angle_alpha   90.00
_cell.angle_beta   90.00
_cell.angle_gamma   90.00
#
_symmetry.space_group_name_H-M   'P 1'
#
loop_
_entity.id
_entity.type
_entity.pdbx_description
1 polymer ?
#
loop_
_entity_poly.entity_id
_entity_poly.type
_entity_poly.pdbx_seq_one_letter_code
_entity_poly.pdbx_strand_id
1 'polypeptide(L)'
;MEIQKITDSRGRLKEGMSLPDRCNVEEEGGCGVVGFACSIPVCGRNIFEPSIQMHNRGNGKGGGIAAVGFLPEQLGVSKDTLDECYMLQVALLDPTAREEVEKSCITPFMDIVSIAMLPTIDDFRTIGLEVKPPDVCRYFVRVKKDVLSHFIEENNFSGMELRRAEDEFIYQNTFKLNKQFYASLGEKRAFVLSHGRNMMILKVVGYAEQVVQYYRIEDFKAHVWIAHQRYPTKGRLWHPGGAHPFIGLNEALVHNGDFANYHSMTEYLASRNIQPLFLTDTEVSVLVFDLLSRTYGYPLEYIIEALAPTTELDFDRLPVEKQRIYRHIQSVHAHGSPDGPWFFIIAKNDAENKRFQLIGITDTAMLRPQVFALQEGEIQIAIIGSEKQANDAILHNLSKEDKRFHLVADKYWNARGGSYTDGGAFIFTLEDNGSDQKKLVCTDKFGRIIQINTDQKHTDLTISIQTPQQADSIRRNLVNGSVAEVFNYIRNNIKDWDYNTFRWVCGEMVEIAGKADGDRVGVIEVLTLLNDQRYDTGTKKRSGILEIVKISLNNLFETIEDLTANNDGSYRLIDFKRRDTLRPPKGNEQILVINSHDFTPEGEDCDSHLIVTAYQMGWKRFICYGYLGQRFCGCGLGSNTNGVRIDIYDSSGDYIASGIDGLEIYIHGNAQDQLGQIMKSGKLVIYGDVGQTFMYGAKGGSVYILGNAAGRPLINAVGKPRVLINGTCLDFLAESFMAGDPLNGGGFVILNGIEFDDHSQIIDQPTPYSGSNLFSLASGGAIYARDPHKKLVNAQLNGGEFVPFTRDDWQLILPYLQENERLFGISVERLLAVDGIRKEPEQVYRKIRPAGRKVLVEMEEED
;
A
#
# COMPACT_ATOMS: atom_id res chain seq x y z
N MET A 1 31.85 7.65 -23.27
CA MET A 1 33.02 8.47 -22.87
C MET A 1 32.71 9.30 -21.63
N GLU A 2 31.57 9.99 -21.57
CA GLU A 2 31.16 10.80 -20.41
C GLU A 2 30.93 10.00 -19.12
N ILE A 3 30.18 8.88 -19.19
CA ILE A 3 29.92 7.98 -18.04
C ILE A 3 31.23 7.50 -17.38
N GLN A 4 32.21 7.12 -18.20
CA GLN A 4 33.51 6.67 -17.71
C GLN A 4 34.23 7.79 -16.97
N LYS A 5 34.25 9.01 -17.51
CA LYS A 5 34.88 10.17 -16.85
C LYS A 5 34.24 10.46 -15.49
N ILE A 6 32.90 10.41 -15.39
CA ILE A 6 32.20 10.59 -14.11
C ILE A 6 32.64 9.51 -13.12
N THR A 7 32.61 8.25 -13.56
CA THR A 7 33.01 7.09 -12.73
C THR A 7 34.47 7.19 -12.28
N ASP A 8 35.38 7.61 -13.16
CA ASP A 8 36.81 7.75 -12.87
C ASP A 8 37.06 8.90 -11.89
N SER A 9 36.35 10.02 -12.02
CA SER A 9 36.48 11.18 -11.11
C SER A 9 36.19 10.80 -9.66
N ARG A 10 35.29 9.83 -9.43
CA ARG A 10 34.94 9.32 -8.10
C ARG A 10 36.01 8.39 -7.52
N GLY A 11 36.92 7.85 -8.33
CA GLY A 11 37.93 6.88 -7.87
C GLY A 11 38.79 7.39 -6.71
N ARG A 12 39.14 8.68 -6.72
CA ARG A 12 39.96 9.33 -5.68
C ARG A 12 39.22 9.44 -4.34
N LEU A 13 37.89 9.41 -4.33
CA LEU A 13 37.08 9.52 -3.11
C LEU A 13 37.28 8.33 -2.17
N LYS A 14 37.70 7.19 -2.71
CA LYS A 14 37.87 5.93 -2.00
C LYS A 14 39.22 5.75 -1.33
N GLU A 15 40.18 6.64 -1.55
CA GLU A 15 41.51 6.51 -0.93
C GLU A 15 41.39 6.34 0.60
N GLY A 16 41.97 5.27 1.12
CA GLY A 16 41.90 4.91 2.55
C GLY A 16 40.61 4.23 3.02
N MET A 17 39.69 3.86 2.12
CA MET A 17 38.48 3.10 2.45
C MET A 17 38.64 1.62 2.05
N SER A 18 38.37 0.71 2.98
CA SER A 18 38.14 -0.70 2.66
C SER A 18 36.67 -0.93 2.30
N LEU A 19 36.38 -1.96 1.51
CA LEU A 19 35.01 -2.48 1.45
C LEU A 19 34.62 -2.98 2.85
N PRO A 20 33.35 -2.85 3.26
CA PRO A 20 32.90 -3.47 4.50
C PRO A 20 33.21 -4.98 4.46
N ASP A 21 33.78 -5.52 5.53
CA ASP A 21 33.90 -6.97 5.70
C ASP A 21 32.51 -7.62 5.61
N ARG A 22 32.43 -8.94 5.39
CA ARG A 22 31.18 -9.76 5.36
C ARG A 22 30.32 -9.71 6.65
N CYS A 23 30.48 -8.71 7.51
CA CYS A 23 29.90 -8.65 8.85
C CYS A 23 28.48 -8.10 8.87
N ASN A 24 27.58 -8.91 9.45
CA ASN A 24 26.26 -8.60 10.04
C ASN A 24 25.66 -7.24 9.69
N VAL A 25 25.01 -7.19 8.52
CA VAL A 25 24.02 -6.17 8.20
C VAL A 25 22.87 -6.27 9.22
N GLU A 26 22.31 -5.13 9.63
CA GLU A 26 21.10 -5.11 10.45
C GLU A 26 19.92 -5.60 9.59
N GLU A 27 19.53 -6.86 9.79
CA GLU A 27 18.31 -7.43 9.20
C GLU A 27 17.09 -6.57 9.56
N GLU A 28 16.21 -6.31 8.59
CA GLU A 28 15.03 -5.47 8.74
C GLU A 28 13.73 -6.30 8.70
N GLY A 29 12.81 -5.99 9.61
CA GLY A 29 11.48 -6.56 9.68
C GLY A 29 10.52 -5.99 8.62
N GLY A 30 9.21 -6.23 8.78
CA GLY A 30 8.20 -5.54 7.95
C GLY A 30 8.02 -4.09 8.39
N CYS A 31 8.86 -3.18 7.87
CA CYS A 31 8.81 -1.75 8.10
C CYS A 31 7.49 -1.13 7.61
N GLY A 32 7.10 0.01 8.20
CA GLY A 32 5.93 0.77 7.78
C GLY A 32 6.31 1.92 6.87
N VAL A 33 5.88 1.90 5.60
CA VAL A 33 6.09 3.00 4.65
C VAL A 33 4.77 3.57 4.14
N VAL A 34 4.74 4.89 3.98
CA VAL A 34 3.61 5.63 3.42
C VAL A 34 4.09 6.90 2.71
N GLY A 35 3.39 7.32 1.67
CA GLY A 35 3.62 8.58 0.99
C GLY A 35 2.47 9.01 0.10
N PHE A 36 2.41 10.28 -0.23
CA PHE A 36 1.38 10.82 -1.12
C PHE A 36 1.93 11.98 -1.98
N ALA A 37 1.27 12.22 -3.11
CA ALA A 37 1.49 13.34 -4.01
C ALA A 37 0.17 14.05 -4.26
N CYS A 38 0.12 15.37 -4.07
CA CYS A 38 -1.09 16.17 -4.22
C CYS A 38 -0.90 17.32 -5.22
N SER A 39 -1.96 17.60 -5.99
CA SER A 39 -2.00 18.70 -6.96
C SER A 39 -1.80 20.08 -6.32
N ILE A 40 -2.06 20.21 -5.02
CA ILE A 40 -1.79 21.41 -4.23
C ILE A 40 -0.78 21.11 -3.11
N PRO A 41 -0.03 22.11 -2.61
CA PRO A 41 0.81 21.93 -1.43
C PRO A 41 -0.04 21.70 -0.18
N VAL A 42 0.26 20.63 0.56
CA VAL A 42 -0.44 20.26 1.81
C VAL A 42 0.52 20.20 3.00
N CYS A 43 -0.02 20.45 4.18
CA CYS A 43 0.72 20.57 5.43
C CYS A 43 1.28 19.22 5.94
N GLY A 44 2.44 19.23 6.60
CA GLY A 44 3.14 18.05 7.11
C GLY A 44 2.35 17.24 8.17
N ARG A 45 1.40 17.85 8.87
CA ARG A 45 0.42 17.11 9.70
C ARG A 45 -0.35 16.02 8.96
N ASN A 46 -0.47 16.10 7.63
CA ASN A 46 -1.18 15.10 6.84
C ASN A 46 -0.34 13.82 6.64
N ILE A 47 0.97 13.84 6.93
CA ILE A 47 1.80 12.62 7.02
C ILE A 47 2.01 12.14 8.47
N PHE A 48 1.49 12.89 9.47
CA PHE A 48 1.63 12.56 10.90
C PHE A 48 0.78 11.35 11.31
N GLU A 49 -0.54 11.45 11.18
CA GLU A 49 -1.47 10.37 11.55
C GLU A 49 -1.24 9.04 10.81
N PRO A 50 -1.04 9.01 9.47
CA PRO A 50 -0.72 7.75 8.80
C PRO A 50 0.60 7.14 9.31
N SER A 51 1.54 7.95 9.79
CA SER A 51 2.77 7.44 10.40
C SER A 51 2.50 6.78 11.75
N ILE A 52 1.58 7.32 12.55
CA ILE A 52 1.11 6.69 13.81
C ILE A 52 0.47 5.33 13.54
N GLN A 53 -0.41 5.27 12.54
CA GLN A 53 -1.10 4.01 12.21
C GLN A 53 -0.16 2.91 11.68
N MET A 54 1.08 3.27 11.34
CA MET A 54 2.17 2.35 10.96
C MET A 54 3.11 2.01 12.13
N HIS A 55 2.81 2.40 13.37
CA HIS A 55 3.60 2.05 14.56
C HIS A 55 3.78 0.55 14.76
N ASN A 56 2.73 -0.22 14.49
CA ASN A 56 2.71 -1.68 14.50
C ASN A 56 3.61 -2.34 13.43
N ARG A 57 4.24 -1.53 12.57
CA ARG A 57 5.28 -1.91 11.61
C ARG A 57 6.65 -1.27 11.92
N GLY A 58 6.79 -0.63 13.08
CA GLY A 58 8.04 -0.03 13.56
C GLY A 58 8.33 -0.44 15.01
N ASN A 59 9.53 -0.14 15.49
CA ASN A 59 9.88 -0.39 16.90
C ASN A 59 10.56 0.82 17.57
N GLY A 60 10.37 2.02 17.01
CA GLY A 60 10.90 3.27 17.54
C GLY A 60 12.42 3.44 17.39
N LYS A 61 13.12 2.54 16.68
CA LYS A 61 14.57 2.63 16.51
C LYS A 61 15.00 3.46 15.30
N GLY A 62 14.09 4.08 14.57
CA GLY A 62 14.42 4.90 13.42
C GLY A 62 13.17 5.35 12.67
N GLY A 63 13.00 6.66 12.58
CA GLY A 63 11.87 7.29 11.91
C GLY A 63 12.34 8.47 11.08
N GLY A 64 11.69 8.71 9.96
CA GLY A 64 12.04 9.84 9.12
C GLY A 64 10.96 10.21 8.11
N ILE A 65 11.08 11.43 7.61
CA ILE A 65 10.18 12.03 6.63
C ILE A 65 11.03 12.69 5.54
N ALA A 66 10.57 12.58 4.30
CA ALA A 66 11.03 13.45 3.22
C ALA A 66 9.86 14.17 2.58
N ALA A 67 10.15 15.36 2.05
CA ALA A 67 9.17 16.18 1.37
C ALA A 67 9.78 16.84 0.12
N VAL A 68 8.96 17.06 -0.91
CA VAL A 68 9.37 17.64 -2.19
C VAL A 68 8.33 18.65 -2.67
N GLY A 69 8.79 19.75 -3.26
CA GLY A 69 7.94 20.76 -3.90
C GLY A 69 7.33 21.72 -2.89
N PHE A 70 8.15 22.68 -2.44
CA PHE A 70 7.84 23.63 -1.39
C PHE A 70 7.31 24.96 -1.92
N LEU A 71 6.68 25.72 -1.03
CA LEU A 71 6.46 27.15 -1.19
C LEU A 71 7.74 27.93 -0.84
N PRO A 72 8.21 28.89 -1.64
CA PRO A 72 9.43 29.67 -1.35
C PRO A 72 9.34 30.51 -0.07
N GLU A 73 8.17 31.10 0.21
CA GLU A 73 7.94 32.04 1.31
C GLU A 73 8.12 31.41 2.70
N GLN A 74 7.72 30.15 2.90
CA GLN A 74 7.94 29.41 4.16
C GLN A 74 9.43 29.07 4.40
N LEU A 75 10.26 29.15 3.36
CA LEU A 75 11.71 28.92 3.42
C LEU A 75 12.48 30.24 3.55
N GLY A 76 11.82 31.38 3.39
CA GLY A 76 12.44 32.71 3.41
C GLY A 76 13.31 32.99 2.18
N VAL A 77 13.01 32.39 1.04
CA VAL A 77 13.79 32.52 -0.21
C VAL A 77 12.90 32.85 -1.41
N SER A 78 13.51 33.31 -2.52
CA SER A 78 12.78 33.52 -3.77
C SER A 78 12.47 32.20 -4.49
N LYS A 79 11.50 32.23 -5.41
CA LYS A 79 11.22 31.09 -6.30
C LYS A 79 12.46 30.66 -7.08
N ASP A 80 13.20 31.61 -7.65
CA ASP A 80 14.45 31.33 -8.36
C ASP A 80 15.49 30.63 -7.46
N THR A 81 15.60 31.04 -6.19
CA THR A 81 16.51 30.39 -5.24
C THR A 81 16.10 28.94 -5.00
N LEU A 82 14.79 28.69 -4.81
CA LEU A 82 14.26 27.36 -4.57
C LEU A 82 14.42 26.41 -5.78
N ASP A 83 14.23 26.94 -6.99
CA ASP A 83 14.30 26.17 -8.24
C ASP A 83 15.76 25.88 -8.65
N GLU A 84 16.68 26.82 -8.41
CA GLU A 84 18.04 26.78 -8.95
C GLU A 84 19.12 26.36 -7.95
N CYS A 85 18.95 26.65 -6.65
CA CYS A 85 19.95 26.33 -5.63
C CYS A 85 19.77 24.92 -5.06
N TYR A 86 20.88 24.30 -4.68
CA TYR A 86 20.84 23.09 -3.88
C TYR A 86 20.44 23.45 -2.45
N MET A 87 19.52 22.66 -1.90
CA MET A 87 19.12 22.72 -0.51
C MET A 87 19.91 21.66 0.27
N LEU A 88 21.08 22.07 0.75
CA LEU A 88 21.97 21.24 1.55
C LEU A 88 21.53 21.28 3.02
N GLN A 89 21.17 20.14 3.58
CA GLN A 89 20.85 19.98 4.99
C GLN A 89 21.91 19.13 5.69
N VAL A 90 22.59 19.74 6.66
CA VAL A 90 23.60 19.06 7.49
C VAL A 90 23.04 18.86 8.88
N ALA A 91 22.96 17.61 9.32
CA ALA A 91 22.69 17.23 10.70
C ALA A 91 23.97 17.34 11.53
N LEU A 92 23.90 18.07 12.64
CA LEU A 92 24.97 18.25 13.61
C LEU A 92 24.67 17.38 14.82
N LEU A 93 25.44 16.29 14.97
CA LEU A 93 25.42 15.45 16.17
C LEU A 93 26.24 16.09 17.29
N ASP A 94 27.33 16.74 16.89
CA ASP A 94 28.13 17.66 17.69
C ASP A 94 27.92 19.09 17.15
N PRO A 95 27.20 19.97 17.88
CA PRO A 95 26.96 21.34 17.44
C PRO A 95 28.24 22.14 17.17
N THR A 96 29.37 21.78 17.79
CA THR A 96 30.66 22.46 17.58
C THR A 96 31.30 22.12 16.23
N ALA A 97 30.85 21.05 15.57
CA ALA A 97 31.35 20.65 14.25
C ALA A 97 30.95 21.61 13.12
N ARG A 98 29.95 22.48 13.35
CA ARG A 98 29.41 23.36 12.31
C ARG A 98 30.47 24.24 11.65
N GLU A 99 31.29 24.91 12.44
CA GLU A 99 32.31 25.83 11.91
C GLU A 99 33.35 25.08 11.08
N GLU A 100 33.73 23.87 11.53
CA GLU A 100 34.66 23.02 10.80
C GLU A 100 34.06 22.54 9.48
N VAL A 101 32.81 22.07 9.48
CA VAL A 101 32.07 21.67 8.27
C VAL A 101 31.97 22.82 7.28
N GLU A 102 31.60 24.01 7.74
CA GLU A 102 31.47 25.19 6.88
C GLU A 102 32.82 25.58 6.28
N LYS A 103 33.89 25.54 7.07
CA LYS A 103 35.25 25.90 6.63
C LYS A 103 35.88 24.86 5.70
N SER A 104 35.61 23.57 5.90
CA SER A 104 36.25 22.50 5.13
C SER A 104 35.45 22.06 3.91
N CYS A 105 34.12 22.21 3.91
CA CYS A 105 33.26 21.59 2.90
C CYS A 105 32.24 22.53 2.23
N ILE A 106 32.01 23.75 2.73
CA ILE A 106 30.97 24.64 2.18
C ILE A 106 31.57 25.96 1.69
N THR A 107 32.03 26.81 2.60
CA THR A 107 32.44 28.19 2.30
C THR A 107 33.58 28.33 1.29
N PRO A 108 34.57 27.42 1.17
CA PRO A 108 35.58 27.53 0.12
C PRO A 108 34.99 27.29 -1.27
N PHE A 109 34.01 26.39 -1.37
CA PHE A 109 33.56 25.81 -2.63
C PHE A 109 32.26 26.40 -3.17
N MET A 110 31.42 26.96 -2.29
CA MET A 110 30.04 27.32 -2.61
C MET A 110 29.72 28.75 -2.20
N ASP A 111 28.88 29.39 -3.00
CA ASP A 111 28.19 30.64 -2.67
C ASP A 111 26.93 30.30 -1.86
N ILE A 112 26.86 30.82 -0.64
CA ILE A 112 25.70 30.63 0.25
C ILE A 112 24.71 31.77 0.00
N VAL A 113 23.57 31.44 -0.59
CA VAL A 113 22.47 32.39 -0.85
C VAL A 113 21.64 32.63 0.42
N SER A 114 21.40 31.56 1.18
CA SER A 114 20.66 31.63 2.45
C SER A 114 21.09 30.50 3.37
N ILE A 115 21.03 30.76 4.68
CA ILE A 115 21.40 29.83 5.74
C ILE A 115 20.43 29.95 6.91
N ALA A 116 19.97 28.83 7.43
CA ALA A 116 19.08 28.81 8.60
C ALA A 116 19.26 27.52 9.41
N MET A 117 19.25 27.63 10.75
CA MET A 117 18.99 26.48 11.60
C MET A 117 17.50 26.15 11.56
N LEU A 118 17.16 24.88 11.45
CA LEU A 118 15.76 24.45 11.56
C LEU A 118 15.27 24.68 12.99
N PRO A 119 14.05 25.23 13.16
CA PRO A 119 13.46 25.36 14.47
C PRO A 119 13.15 23.99 15.06
N THR A 120 13.30 23.86 16.37
CA THR A 120 12.91 22.66 17.10
C THR A 120 12.01 23.02 18.28
N ILE A 121 11.38 22.02 18.88
CA ILE A 121 10.87 22.15 20.26
C ILE A 121 12.02 22.17 21.26
N ASP A 122 11.80 22.74 22.44
CA ASP A 122 12.86 22.93 23.45
C ASP A 122 13.26 21.62 24.14
N ASP A 123 12.29 20.79 24.54
CA ASP A 123 12.52 19.50 25.21
C ASP A 123 11.93 18.35 24.40
N PHE A 124 12.80 17.60 23.73
CA PHE A 124 12.44 16.43 22.92
C PHE A 124 11.74 15.32 23.71
N ARG A 125 11.94 15.27 25.04
CA ARG A 125 11.31 14.25 25.89
C ARG A 125 9.80 14.43 26.01
N THR A 126 9.30 15.64 25.76
CA THR A 126 7.86 15.95 25.80
C THR A 126 7.06 15.19 24.74
N ILE A 127 7.72 14.74 23.67
CA ILE A 127 7.12 13.94 22.60
C ILE A 127 7.57 12.47 22.65
N GLY A 128 8.14 12.02 23.77
CA GLY A 128 8.50 10.61 24.00
C GLY A 128 9.81 10.14 23.35
N LEU A 129 10.67 11.06 22.91
CA LEU A 129 12.00 10.68 22.39
C LEU A 129 13.00 10.47 23.54
N GLU A 130 13.79 9.39 23.44
CA GLU A 130 14.88 9.11 24.39
C GLU A 130 16.22 9.73 23.96
N VAL A 131 16.42 9.89 22.64
CA VAL A 131 17.63 10.44 22.03
C VAL A 131 17.31 11.81 21.45
N LYS A 132 18.11 12.83 21.80
CA LYS A 132 17.96 14.16 21.21
C LYS A 132 18.19 14.08 19.69
N PRO A 133 17.24 14.49 18.85
CA PRO A 133 17.50 14.60 17.42
C PRO A 133 18.56 15.67 17.10
N PRO A 134 19.25 15.55 15.95
CA PRO A 134 20.34 16.44 15.60
C PRO A 134 19.81 17.84 15.30
N ASP A 135 20.62 18.84 15.62
CA ASP A 135 20.37 20.20 15.15
C ASP A 135 20.65 20.22 13.63
N VAL A 136 19.76 20.81 12.83
CA VAL A 136 19.90 20.77 11.36
C VAL A 136 20.15 22.17 10.82
N CYS A 137 21.25 22.35 10.10
CA CYS A 137 21.54 23.57 9.37
C CYS A 137 21.20 23.40 7.89
N ARG A 138 20.35 24.28 7.36
CA ARG A 138 19.94 24.34 5.96
C ARG A 138 20.69 25.44 5.25
N TYR A 139 21.31 25.11 4.12
CA TYR A 139 21.98 26.03 3.23
C TYR A 139 21.33 25.98 1.84
N PHE A 140 21.06 27.15 1.27
CA PHE A 140 20.81 27.30 -0.17
C PHE A 140 22.12 27.70 -0.84
N VAL A 141 22.64 26.83 -1.70
CA VAL A 141 24.00 26.98 -2.24
C VAL A 141 24.06 26.79 -3.74
N ARG A 142 25.05 27.45 -4.36
CA ARG A 142 25.56 27.18 -5.70
C ARG A 142 27.06 26.99 -5.65
N VAL A 143 27.61 26.17 -6.54
CA VAL A 143 29.07 26.02 -6.61
C VAL A 143 29.67 27.30 -7.21
N LYS A 144 30.75 27.80 -6.62
CA LYS A 144 31.43 28.98 -7.14
C LYS A 144 31.91 28.73 -8.57
N LYS A 145 31.80 29.74 -9.44
CA LYS A 145 32.06 29.60 -10.88
C LYS A 145 33.48 29.13 -11.20
N ASP A 146 34.48 29.65 -10.49
CA ASP A 146 35.89 29.30 -10.62
C ASP A 146 36.15 27.88 -10.12
N VAL A 147 35.56 27.49 -8.98
CA VAL A 147 35.63 26.13 -8.44
C VAL A 147 35.03 25.11 -9.40
N LEU A 148 33.85 25.40 -9.96
CA LEU A 148 33.18 24.53 -10.91
C LEU A 148 33.99 24.40 -12.21
N SER A 149 34.53 25.52 -12.71
CA SER A 149 35.36 25.53 -13.93
C SER A 149 36.62 24.70 -13.73
N HIS A 150 37.29 24.83 -12.59
CA HIS A 150 38.45 24.01 -12.25
C HIS A 150 38.10 22.53 -12.14
N PHE A 151 36.98 22.18 -11.50
CA PHE A 151 36.50 20.81 -11.40
C PHE A 151 36.21 20.19 -12.78
N ILE A 152 35.63 20.98 -13.70
CA ILE A 152 35.36 20.58 -15.08
C ILE A 152 36.66 20.30 -15.83
N GLU A 153 37.66 21.17 -15.70
CA GLU A 153 38.97 20.99 -16.34
C GLU A 153 39.70 19.76 -15.78
N GLU A 154 39.78 19.63 -14.46
CA GLU A 154 40.50 18.55 -13.77
C GLU A 154 39.95 17.16 -14.14
N ASN A 155 38.63 17.05 -14.35
CA ASN A 155 37.96 15.79 -14.65
C ASN A 155 37.63 15.62 -16.14
N ASN A 156 38.10 16.53 -17.00
CA ASN A 156 37.87 16.53 -18.45
C ASN A 156 36.38 16.54 -18.84
N PHE A 157 35.55 17.30 -18.13
CA PHE A 157 34.11 17.45 -18.35
C PHE A 157 33.75 18.58 -19.34
N SER A 158 34.69 19.11 -20.13
CA SER A 158 34.48 20.30 -20.97
C SER A 158 33.32 20.23 -22.00
N GLY A 159 32.76 19.04 -22.27
CA GLY A 159 31.58 18.84 -23.13
C GLY A 159 30.29 18.50 -22.37
N MET A 160 30.32 18.51 -21.03
CA MET A 160 29.18 18.22 -20.17
C MET A 160 28.35 19.49 -19.94
N GLU A 161 27.05 19.31 -19.81
CA GLU A 161 26.15 20.40 -19.42
C GLU A 161 26.51 20.90 -18.01
N LEU A 162 26.55 22.22 -17.83
CA LEU A 162 27.09 22.84 -16.60
C LEU A 162 26.36 22.37 -15.35
N ARG A 163 25.03 22.19 -15.42
CA ARG A 163 24.24 21.71 -14.28
C ARG A 163 24.61 20.30 -13.89
N ARG A 164 24.86 19.39 -14.85
CA ARG A 164 25.30 18.02 -14.58
C ARG A 164 26.69 17.97 -13.95
N ALA A 165 27.61 18.84 -14.38
CA ALA A 165 28.91 18.97 -13.75
C ALA A 165 28.80 19.50 -12.31
N GLU A 166 27.90 20.46 -12.08
CA GLU A 166 27.60 20.98 -10.75
C GLU A 166 26.96 19.92 -9.85
N ASP A 167 26.03 19.13 -10.38
CA ASP A 167 25.37 18.02 -9.66
C ASP A 167 26.42 16.99 -9.20
N GLU A 168 27.35 16.63 -10.09
CA GLU A 168 28.45 15.73 -9.74
C GLU A 168 29.39 16.35 -8.69
N PHE A 169 29.69 17.64 -8.79
CA PHE A 169 30.47 18.33 -7.76
C PHE A 169 29.78 18.25 -6.38
N ILE A 170 28.47 18.56 -6.31
CA ILE A 170 27.71 18.49 -5.06
C ILE A 170 27.70 17.08 -4.48
N TYR A 171 27.47 16.05 -5.32
CA TYR A 171 27.54 14.66 -4.90
C TYR A 171 28.92 14.31 -4.30
N GLN A 172 30.02 14.65 -4.98
CA GLN A 172 31.35 14.33 -4.48
C GLN A 172 31.71 15.13 -3.21
N ASN A 173 31.29 16.38 -3.11
CA ASN A 173 31.56 17.22 -1.96
C ASN A 173 30.81 16.73 -0.71
N THR A 174 29.53 16.38 -0.86
CA THR A 174 28.71 15.84 0.23
C THR A 174 29.18 14.45 0.68
N PHE A 175 29.65 13.62 -0.26
CA PHE A 175 30.34 12.37 0.06
C PHE A 175 31.60 12.62 0.92
N LYS A 176 32.45 13.58 0.52
CA LYS A 176 33.65 13.95 1.31
C LYS A 176 33.29 14.45 2.71
N LEU A 177 32.25 15.26 2.84
CA LEU A 177 31.73 15.71 4.13
C LEU A 177 31.33 14.51 5.01
N ASN A 178 30.50 13.60 4.49
CA ASN A 178 30.12 12.41 5.23
C ASN A 178 31.32 11.53 5.61
N LYS A 179 32.28 11.35 4.69
CA LYS A 179 33.51 10.61 4.98
C LYS A 179 34.33 11.26 6.10
N GLN A 180 34.42 12.59 6.14
CA GLN A 180 35.20 13.32 7.14
C GLN A 180 34.51 13.35 8.52
N PHE A 181 33.19 13.56 8.56
CA PHE A 181 32.47 13.87 9.80
C PHE A 181 31.55 12.74 10.31
N TYR A 182 31.37 11.66 9.54
CA TYR A 182 30.46 10.56 9.87
C TYR A 182 31.04 9.16 9.71
N ALA A 183 32.22 8.98 9.10
CA ALA A 183 32.74 7.66 8.70
C ALA A 183 32.58 6.58 9.79
N SER A 184 32.17 5.38 9.36
CA SER A 184 31.63 4.31 10.19
C SER A 184 32.56 3.83 11.32
N LEU A 185 33.88 4.04 11.16
CA LEU A 185 34.94 3.68 12.12
C LEU A 185 35.49 4.88 12.93
N GLY A 186 35.00 6.10 12.67
CA GLY A 186 35.41 7.34 13.32
C GLY A 186 34.34 7.95 14.23
N GLU A 187 34.63 9.11 14.80
CA GLU A 187 33.66 9.88 15.59
C GLU A 187 32.58 10.48 14.68
N LYS A 188 31.31 10.22 15.02
CA LYS A 188 30.15 10.73 14.29
C LYS A 188 29.78 12.11 14.82
N ARG A 189 30.15 13.16 14.08
CA ARG A 189 29.97 14.56 14.47
C ARG A 189 28.94 15.31 13.62
N ALA A 190 28.90 15.04 12.33
CA ALA A 190 27.92 15.64 11.42
C ALA A 190 27.74 14.78 10.16
N PHE A 191 26.58 14.88 9.51
CA PHE A 191 26.32 14.20 8.23
C PHE A 191 25.28 14.95 7.39
N VAL A 192 25.27 14.68 6.09
CA VAL A 192 24.30 15.22 5.14
C VAL A 192 23.00 14.42 5.21
N LEU A 193 21.89 15.11 5.51
CA LEU A 193 20.53 14.56 5.44
C LEU A 193 20.00 14.58 4.01
N SER A 194 20.17 15.72 3.33
CA SER A 194 19.75 15.93 1.94
C SER A 194 20.62 16.98 1.26
N HIS A 195 20.73 16.90 -0.06
CA HIS A 195 21.53 17.81 -0.89
C HIS A 195 20.94 18.07 -2.28
N GLY A 196 19.65 17.76 -2.47
CA GLY A 196 18.94 17.98 -3.72
C GLY A 196 18.38 19.39 -3.84
N ARG A 197 17.64 19.65 -4.91
CA ARG A 197 16.88 20.90 -5.08
C ARG A 197 15.43 20.71 -4.62
N ASN A 198 14.85 21.73 -3.99
CA ASN A 198 13.44 21.76 -3.60
C ASN A 198 12.94 20.48 -2.90
N MET A 199 13.78 19.93 -2.01
CA MET A 199 13.48 18.73 -1.22
C MET A 199 14.20 18.76 0.12
N MET A 200 13.69 17.99 1.08
CA MET A 200 14.27 17.89 2.43
C MET A 200 14.11 16.48 2.99
N ILE A 201 15.05 16.06 3.85
CA ILE A 201 14.96 14.82 4.62
C ILE A 201 15.23 15.14 6.08
N LEU A 202 14.40 14.61 6.98
CA LEU A 202 14.55 14.74 8.41
C LEU A 202 14.40 13.38 9.09
N LYS A 203 15.19 13.14 10.12
CA LYS A 203 15.35 11.82 10.76
C LYS A 203 15.46 11.94 12.28
N VAL A 204 14.93 10.95 12.97
CA VAL A 204 15.03 10.78 14.43
C VAL A 204 15.34 9.33 14.79
N VAL A 205 15.92 9.11 15.97
CA VAL A 205 15.89 7.79 16.63
C VAL A 205 14.59 7.77 17.43
N GLY A 206 13.55 7.26 16.79
CA GLY A 206 12.16 7.34 17.25
C GLY A 206 11.24 6.89 16.13
N TYR A 207 9.99 7.34 16.18
CA TYR A 207 8.98 7.14 15.15
C TYR A 207 8.90 8.35 14.20
N ALA A 208 8.40 8.12 12.98
CA ALA A 208 8.40 9.13 11.91
C ALA A 208 7.56 10.38 12.25
N GLU A 209 6.43 10.24 12.94
CA GLU A 209 5.57 11.36 13.31
C GLU A 209 6.24 12.33 14.30
N GLN A 210 7.18 11.83 15.11
CA GLN A 210 7.96 12.66 16.03
C GLN A 210 8.89 13.64 15.27
N VAL A 211 9.23 13.35 14.01
CA VAL A 211 9.93 14.30 13.12
C VAL A 211 9.07 15.54 12.88
N VAL A 212 7.75 15.34 12.66
CA VAL A 212 6.81 16.44 12.41
C VAL A 212 6.79 17.38 13.59
N GLN A 213 6.69 16.80 14.79
CA GLN A 213 6.63 17.54 16.05
C GLN A 213 7.96 18.20 16.41
N TYR A 214 9.04 17.43 16.38
CA TYR A 214 10.34 17.92 16.84
C TYR A 214 10.83 19.09 16.00
N TYR A 215 10.75 18.99 14.67
CA TYR A 215 11.20 20.04 13.74
C TYR A 215 10.12 21.07 13.36
N ARG A 216 8.96 21.01 14.03
CA ARG A 216 7.86 21.99 13.89
C ARG A 216 7.39 22.16 12.45
N ILE A 217 7.21 21.04 11.73
CA ILE A 217 6.82 21.03 10.31
C ILE A 217 5.34 20.66 10.12
N GLU A 218 4.51 20.71 11.16
CA GLU A 218 3.07 20.42 11.11
C GLU A 218 2.35 21.27 10.06
N ASP A 219 2.71 22.55 9.96
CA ASP A 219 2.12 23.53 9.04
C ASP A 219 2.95 23.75 7.77
N PHE A 220 4.14 23.14 7.70
CA PHE A 220 5.01 23.25 6.53
C PHE A 220 4.37 22.55 5.34
N LYS A 221 4.30 23.22 4.19
CA LYS A 221 3.57 22.73 3.01
C LYS A 221 4.50 22.16 1.95
N ALA A 222 4.14 21.01 1.40
CA ALA A 222 4.81 20.42 0.24
C ALA A 222 3.81 19.64 -0.63
N HIS A 223 4.20 19.38 -1.88
CA HIS A 223 3.38 18.62 -2.84
C HIS A 223 3.50 17.11 -2.64
N VAL A 224 4.69 16.62 -2.27
CA VAL A 224 4.96 15.19 -2.09
C VAL A 224 5.55 14.97 -0.70
N TRP A 225 5.04 13.95 -0.01
CA TRP A 225 5.51 13.52 1.30
C TRP A 225 5.72 12.03 1.31
N ILE A 226 6.79 11.57 1.97
CA ILE A 226 7.02 10.15 2.29
C ILE A 226 7.49 10.04 3.74
N ALA A 227 7.07 8.97 4.42
CA ALA A 227 7.45 8.64 5.78
C ALA A 227 7.81 7.16 5.92
N HIS A 228 8.64 6.86 6.92
CA HIS A 228 9.12 5.51 7.18
C HIS A 228 9.29 5.24 8.68
N GLN A 229 8.69 4.14 9.14
CA GLN A 229 8.89 3.53 10.45
C GLN A 229 9.82 2.32 10.32
N ARG A 230 11.00 2.36 10.94
CA ARG A 230 12.00 1.29 10.86
C ARG A 230 11.76 0.21 11.92
N TYR A 231 11.98 -1.05 11.53
CA TYR A 231 11.99 -2.21 12.42
C TYR A 231 13.29 -3.03 12.23
N PRO A 232 14.43 -2.65 12.82
CA PRO A 232 15.62 -3.51 12.77
C PRO A 232 15.45 -4.71 13.71
N THR A 233 15.69 -5.93 13.21
CA THR A 233 15.69 -7.18 13.97
C THR A 233 17.04 -7.45 14.63
N LYS A 234 18.13 -6.82 14.14
CA LYS A 234 19.47 -6.84 14.74
C LYS A 234 19.99 -5.40 14.91
N GLY A 235 20.74 -5.16 15.99
CA GLY A 235 21.40 -3.87 16.26
C GLY A 235 20.60 -2.89 17.15
N ARG A 236 21.36 -2.07 17.90
CA ARG A 236 20.85 -0.89 18.60
C ARG A 236 21.21 0.31 17.75
N LEU A 237 20.26 0.91 17.04
CA LEU A 237 20.47 2.21 16.43
C LEU A 237 20.48 3.25 17.56
N TRP A 238 21.60 3.95 17.73
CA TRP A 238 21.79 4.97 18.77
C TRP A 238 21.96 6.38 18.19
N HIS A 239 21.93 6.52 16.86
CA HIS A 239 22.01 7.80 16.15
C HIS A 239 21.12 7.80 14.89
N PRO A 240 20.62 8.98 14.46
CA PRO A 240 19.64 9.11 13.38
C PRO A 240 20.18 8.77 11.98
N GLY A 241 21.50 8.75 11.78
CA GLY A 241 22.07 8.56 10.43
C GLY A 241 21.69 7.23 9.75
N GLY A 242 21.43 6.16 10.51
CA GLY A 242 20.93 4.89 9.97
C GLY A 242 19.40 4.80 9.84
N ALA A 243 18.65 5.84 10.20
CA ALA A 243 17.21 5.89 9.95
C ALA A 243 16.93 6.26 8.48
N HIS A 244 15.80 5.82 7.94
CA HIS A 244 15.33 6.16 6.59
C HIS A 244 14.47 7.43 6.64
N PRO A 245 14.26 8.17 5.54
CA PRO A 245 14.65 7.93 4.13
C PRO A 245 16.15 8.12 3.81
N PHE A 246 16.64 7.65 2.67
CA PHE A 246 17.97 8.02 2.13
C PHE A 246 17.86 8.80 0.81
N ILE A 247 18.93 9.52 0.45
CA ILE A 247 18.95 10.39 -0.74
C ILE A 247 19.94 9.91 -1.81
N GLY A 248 19.51 10.01 -3.07
CA GLY A 248 20.36 9.93 -4.26
C GLY A 248 21.04 11.28 -4.49
N LEU A 249 20.50 12.09 -5.41
CA LEU A 249 20.74 13.53 -5.43
C LEU A 249 19.43 14.30 -5.30
N ASN A 250 18.46 14.00 -6.17
CA ASN A 250 17.15 14.65 -6.19
C ASN A 250 16.00 13.66 -5.87
N GLU A 251 16.35 12.51 -5.29
CA GLU A 251 15.46 11.40 -4.99
C GLU A 251 15.60 11.02 -3.52
N ALA A 252 14.50 11.04 -2.77
CA ALA A 252 14.42 10.47 -1.44
C ALA A 252 13.70 9.11 -1.53
N LEU A 253 14.28 8.07 -0.95
CA LEU A 253 13.78 6.70 -1.02
C LEU A 253 13.55 6.15 0.39
N VAL A 254 12.39 5.52 0.57
CA VAL A 254 12.08 4.65 1.71
C VAL A 254 11.86 3.23 1.21
N HIS A 255 12.20 2.27 2.07
CA HIS A 255 12.22 0.85 1.76
C HIS A 255 11.47 0.10 2.88
N ASN A 256 10.50 -0.72 2.50
CA ASN A 256 9.96 -1.75 3.39
C ASN A 256 10.53 -3.08 2.94
N GLY A 257 11.53 -3.60 3.64
CA GLY A 257 12.19 -4.81 3.19
C GLY A 257 13.55 -5.11 3.79
N ASP A 258 14.14 -6.20 3.31
CA ASP A 258 15.50 -6.64 3.64
C ASP A 258 16.09 -7.33 2.41
N PHE A 259 17.31 -6.99 2.03
CA PHE A 259 17.95 -7.52 0.82
C PHE A 259 18.68 -8.83 1.10
N ALA A 260 18.30 -9.87 0.36
CA ALA A 260 19.04 -11.12 0.35
C ALA A 260 20.43 -10.98 -0.29
N ASN A 261 20.66 -9.94 -1.10
CA ASN A 261 21.85 -9.75 -1.92
C ASN A 261 22.58 -8.40 -1.70
N TYR A 262 22.44 -7.79 -0.52
CA TYR A 262 23.10 -6.51 -0.15
C TYR A 262 24.57 -6.40 -0.57
N HIS A 263 25.36 -7.45 -0.31
CA HIS A 263 26.79 -7.47 -0.62
C HIS A 263 27.05 -7.35 -2.12
N SER A 264 26.30 -8.09 -2.94
CA SER A 264 26.42 -8.04 -4.41
C SER A 264 26.12 -6.63 -4.93
N MET A 265 25.08 -5.98 -4.42
CA MET A 265 24.74 -4.61 -4.82
C MET A 265 25.81 -3.60 -4.38
N THR A 266 26.41 -3.80 -3.21
CA THR A 266 27.52 -2.96 -2.73
C THR A 266 28.76 -3.13 -3.62
N GLU A 267 29.12 -4.35 -4.02
CA GLU A 267 30.20 -4.60 -4.98
C GLU A 267 29.89 -4.02 -6.36
N TYR A 268 28.62 -4.09 -6.79
CA TYR A 268 28.14 -3.50 -8.04
C TYR A 268 28.35 -1.98 -8.06
N LEU A 269 28.00 -1.27 -6.97
CA LEU A 269 28.29 0.16 -6.81
C LEU A 269 29.80 0.43 -6.71
N ALA A 270 30.53 -0.40 -5.97
CA ALA A 270 31.97 -0.25 -5.80
C ALA A 270 32.72 -0.35 -7.14
N SER A 271 32.34 -1.26 -8.04
CA SER A 271 32.92 -1.33 -9.38
C SER A 271 32.72 -0.04 -10.21
N ARG A 272 31.80 0.83 -9.79
CA ARG A 272 31.47 2.13 -10.39
C ARG A 272 31.88 3.32 -9.51
N ASN A 273 32.84 3.08 -8.63
CA ASN A 273 33.38 4.10 -7.74
C ASN A 273 32.37 4.79 -6.81
N ILE A 274 31.28 4.12 -6.49
CA ILE A 274 30.31 4.53 -5.48
C ILE A 274 30.45 3.61 -4.27
N GLN A 275 30.47 4.18 -3.06
CA GLN A 275 30.59 3.39 -1.84
C GLN A 275 29.55 3.87 -0.81
N PRO A 276 28.70 2.98 -0.29
CA PRO A 276 27.80 3.30 0.83
C PRO A 276 28.58 3.65 2.10
N LEU A 277 28.09 4.61 2.89
CA LEU A 277 28.71 5.07 4.14
C LEU A 277 27.86 4.75 5.39
N PHE A 278 26.55 4.62 5.21
CA PHE A 278 25.57 4.39 6.27
C PHE A 278 25.21 2.91 6.44
N LEU A 279 25.61 2.06 5.48
CA LEU A 279 25.55 0.59 5.55
C LEU A 279 24.13 0.04 5.69
N THR A 280 23.20 0.58 4.90
CA THR A 280 21.81 0.11 4.84
C THR A 280 21.42 -0.23 3.41
N ASP A 281 20.47 -1.15 3.26
CA ASP A 281 19.90 -1.54 1.97
C ASP A 281 19.27 -0.35 1.25
N THR A 282 18.61 0.53 2.01
CA THR A 282 17.95 1.74 1.50
C THR A 282 18.95 2.73 0.91
N GLU A 283 20.11 2.91 1.54
CA GLU A 283 21.20 3.73 0.98
C GLU A 283 21.72 3.11 -0.33
N VAL A 284 21.99 1.80 -0.34
CA VAL A 284 22.43 1.11 -1.55
C VAL A 284 21.41 1.26 -2.68
N SER A 285 20.13 1.11 -2.37
CA SER A 285 19.03 1.24 -3.34
C SER A 285 18.97 2.61 -3.99
N VAL A 286 19.01 3.67 -3.18
CA VAL A 286 18.90 5.03 -3.72
C VAL A 286 20.16 5.44 -4.49
N LEU A 287 21.33 4.91 -4.12
CA LEU A 287 22.57 5.11 -4.87
C LEU A 287 22.55 4.37 -6.22
N VAL A 288 21.96 3.16 -6.29
CA VAL A 288 21.72 2.48 -7.57
C VAL A 288 20.73 3.28 -8.41
N PHE A 289 19.64 3.77 -7.82
CA PHE A 289 18.68 4.60 -8.54
C PHE A 289 19.34 5.88 -9.11
N ASP A 290 20.11 6.61 -8.31
CA ASP A 290 20.85 7.82 -8.75
C ASP A 290 21.89 7.50 -9.84
N LEU A 291 22.62 6.38 -9.71
CA LEU A 291 23.54 5.91 -10.73
C LEU A 291 22.83 5.70 -12.07
N LEU A 292 21.72 4.97 -12.08
CA LEU A 292 20.98 4.66 -13.31
C LEU A 292 20.30 5.90 -13.90
N SER A 293 19.76 6.76 -13.03
CA SER A 293 19.10 8.03 -13.37
C SER A 293 20.10 9.06 -13.89
N ARG A 294 20.93 9.62 -13.00
CA ARG A 294 21.75 10.81 -13.27
C ARG A 294 23.04 10.49 -14.02
N THR A 295 23.68 9.36 -13.68
CA THR A 295 24.97 9.00 -14.27
C THR A 295 24.77 8.33 -15.63
N TYR A 296 23.85 7.36 -15.73
CA TYR A 296 23.62 6.60 -16.98
C TYR A 296 22.56 7.23 -17.89
N GLY A 297 21.71 8.11 -17.36
CA GLY A 297 20.69 8.80 -18.16
C GLY A 297 19.57 7.87 -18.63
N TYR A 298 19.27 6.80 -17.88
CA TYR A 298 18.23 5.87 -18.28
C TYR A 298 16.84 6.49 -18.13
N PRO A 299 15.92 6.26 -19.07
CA PRO A 299 14.50 6.49 -18.86
C PRO A 299 14.01 5.73 -17.63
N LEU A 300 13.02 6.27 -16.93
CA LEU A 300 12.50 5.68 -15.69
C LEU A 300 12.02 4.24 -15.87
N GLU A 301 11.42 3.90 -17.01
CA GLU A 301 11.07 2.52 -17.36
C GLU A 301 12.27 1.55 -17.22
N TYR A 302 13.44 1.96 -17.73
CA TYR A 302 14.64 1.12 -17.76
C TYR A 302 15.35 1.09 -16.41
N ILE A 303 15.21 2.15 -15.60
CA ILE A 303 15.63 2.14 -14.20
C ILE A 303 14.79 1.13 -13.43
N ILE A 304 13.46 1.16 -13.60
CA ILE A 304 12.56 0.20 -12.97
C ILE A 304 12.87 -1.22 -13.46
N GLU A 305 13.12 -1.44 -14.75
CA GLU A 305 13.53 -2.75 -15.27
C GLU A 305 14.86 -3.24 -14.70
N ALA A 306 15.83 -2.35 -14.47
CA ALA A 306 17.08 -2.70 -13.83
C ALA A 306 16.93 -3.06 -12.34
N LEU A 307 15.90 -2.54 -11.66
CA LEU A 307 15.63 -2.82 -10.24
C LEU A 307 14.70 -4.02 -10.04
N ALA A 308 13.57 -4.04 -10.75
CA ALA A 308 12.56 -5.10 -10.77
C ALA A 308 12.46 -5.67 -12.20
N PRO A 309 13.33 -6.63 -12.54
CA PRO A 309 13.40 -7.19 -13.89
C PRO A 309 12.14 -7.98 -14.26
N THR A 310 11.74 -7.88 -15.52
CA THR A 310 10.61 -8.63 -16.08
C THR A 310 11.11 -10.01 -16.55
N THR A 311 10.62 -11.10 -15.97
CA THR A 311 11.18 -12.45 -16.17
C THR A 311 10.17 -13.44 -16.79
N GLU A 312 10.67 -14.58 -17.25
CA GLU A 312 9.85 -15.75 -17.65
C GLU A 312 8.72 -15.41 -18.63
N LEU A 313 7.50 -15.89 -18.36
CA LEU A 313 6.34 -15.66 -19.21
C LEU A 313 6.05 -14.17 -19.40
N ASP A 314 6.27 -13.34 -18.38
CA ASP A 314 6.09 -11.89 -18.51
C ASP A 314 7.02 -11.31 -19.57
N PHE A 315 8.28 -11.72 -19.56
CA PHE A 315 9.24 -11.29 -20.56
C PHE A 315 8.81 -11.72 -21.97
N ASP A 316 8.34 -12.96 -22.14
CA ASP A 316 7.90 -13.48 -23.44
C ASP A 316 6.66 -12.75 -23.99
N ARG A 317 5.84 -12.17 -23.11
CA ARG A 317 4.65 -11.38 -23.49
C ARG A 317 4.97 -9.96 -23.93
N LEU A 318 6.18 -9.46 -23.67
CA LEU A 318 6.60 -8.13 -24.10
C LEU A 318 6.78 -8.07 -25.63
N PRO A 319 6.59 -6.90 -26.26
CA PRO A 319 6.99 -6.67 -27.65
C PRO A 319 8.47 -7.02 -27.88
N VAL A 320 8.80 -7.59 -29.05
CA VAL A 320 10.16 -8.06 -29.41
C VAL A 320 11.23 -6.98 -29.23
N GLU A 321 10.89 -5.72 -29.53
CA GLU A 321 11.81 -4.59 -29.33
C GLU A 321 12.13 -4.37 -27.85
N LYS A 322 11.11 -4.39 -26.98
CA LYS A 322 11.31 -4.28 -25.53
C LYS A 322 12.11 -5.48 -25.00
N GLN A 323 11.81 -6.71 -25.44
CA GLN A 323 12.60 -7.88 -25.06
C GLN A 323 14.09 -7.71 -25.37
N ARG A 324 14.44 -7.18 -26.55
CA ARG A 324 15.84 -6.93 -26.91
C ARG A 324 16.51 -5.96 -25.94
N ILE A 325 15.86 -4.84 -25.64
CA ILE A 325 16.39 -3.81 -24.74
C ILE A 325 16.50 -4.35 -23.31
N TYR A 326 15.44 -4.98 -22.81
CA TYR A 326 15.38 -5.52 -21.44
C TYR A 326 16.44 -6.61 -21.24
N ARG A 327 16.67 -7.47 -22.24
CA ARG A 327 17.76 -8.46 -22.18
C ARG A 327 19.14 -7.81 -21.98
N HIS A 328 19.39 -6.68 -22.66
CA HIS A 328 20.63 -5.93 -22.45
C HIS A 328 20.69 -5.34 -21.04
N ILE A 329 19.60 -4.72 -20.56
CA ILE A 329 19.51 -4.17 -19.20
C ILE A 329 19.77 -5.28 -18.17
N GLN A 330 18.99 -6.36 -18.20
CA GLN A 330 19.12 -7.48 -17.27
C GLN A 330 20.54 -8.07 -17.29
N SER A 331 21.14 -8.27 -18.46
CA SER A 331 22.50 -8.82 -18.57
C SER A 331 23.58 -7.97 -17.90
N VAL A 332 23.38 -6.63 -17.85
CA VAL A 332 24.35 -5.68 -17.28
C VAL A 332 24.05 -5.41 -15.80
N HIS A 333 22.78 -5.41 -15.43
CA HIS A 333 22.31 -4.87 -14.15
C HIS A 333 21.87 -5.92 -13.13
N ALA A 334 21.71 -7.19 -13.49
CA ALA A 334 21.21 -8.23 -12.58
C ALA A 334 21.96 -8.29 -11.23
N HIS A 335 23.28 -8.10 -11.21
CA HIS A 335 24.08 -8.11 -9.97
C HIS A 335 23.82 -6.88 -9.06
N GLY A 336 23.29 -5.81 -9.64
CA GLY A 336 22.87 -4.58 -8.97
C GLY A 336 21.35 -4.44 -8.83
N SER A 337 20.59 -5.48 -9.14
CA SER A 337 19.15 -5.54 -8.89
C SER A 337 18.90 -6.05 -7.47
N PRO A 338 18.03 -5.41 -6.67
CA PRO A 338 17.67 -5.90 -5.34
C PRO A 338 16.91 -7.24 -5.39
N ASP A 339 17.29 -8.16 -4.51
CA ASP A 339 16.67 -9.47 -4.33
C ASP A 339 16.25 -9.67 -2.87
N GLY A 340 15.29 -10.56 -2.63
CA GLY A 340 14.61 -10.71 -1.35
C GLY A 340 13.40 -9.77 -1.23
N PRO A 341 12.84 -9.64 -0.01
CA PRO A 341 11.57 -8.96 0.16
C PRO A 341 11.71 -7.44 0.26
N TRP A 342 11.24 -6.69 -0.74
CA TRP A 342 11.36 -5.22 -0.75
C TRP A 342 10.19 -4.47 -1.43
N PHE A 343 9.89 -3.28 -0.94
CA PHE A 343 9.00 -2.32 -1.59
C PHE A 343 9.56 -0.91 -1.44
N PHE A 344 9.64 -0.16 -2.54
CA PHE A 344 10.16 1.22 -2.53
C PHE A 344 9.05 2.24 -2.71
N ILE A 345 9.13 3.32 -1.93
CA ILE A 345 8.45 4.58 -2.21
C ILE A 345 9.51 5.66 -2.41
N ILE A 346 9.47 6.34 -3.55
CA ILE A 346 10.47 7.34 -3.94
C ILE A 346 9.77 8.68 -4.17
N ALA A 347 10.19 9.72 -3.45
CA ALA A 347 9.84 11.10 -3.73
C ALA A 347 10.97 11.74 -4.53
N LYS A 348 10.68 12.24 -5.74
CA LYS A 348 11.68 12.78 -6.66
C LYS A 348 11.33 14.20 -7.09
N ASN A 349 12.32 15.08 -7.09
CA ASN A 349 12.29 16.31 -7.86
C ASN A 349 13.02 16.09 -9.19
N ASP A 350 12.26 15.95 -10.28
CA ASP A 350 12.84 15.96 -11.62
C ASP A 350 13.03 17.42 -12.05
N ALA A 351 14.14 17.99 -11.58
CA ALA A 351 14.47 19.39 -11.73
C ALA A 351 14.82 19.79 -13.17
N GLU A 352 15.11 18.82 -14.05
CA GLU A 352 15.32 19.03 -15.49
C GLU A 352 13.97 19.25 -16.18
N ASN A 353 12.98 18.39 -15.90
CA ASN A 353 11.65 18.45 -16.51
C ASN A 353 10.64 19.25 -15.69
N LYS A 354 11.06 19.88 -14.58
CA LYS A 354 10.25 20.71 -13.68
C LYS A 354 8.98 20.01 -13.16
N ARG A 355 9.13 18.76 -12.75
CA ARG A 355 8.03 17.93 -12.24
C ARG A 355 8.40 17.25 -10.94
N PHE A 356 7.40 17.01 -10.10
CA PHE A 356 7.56 16.23 -8.87
C PHE A 356 6.96 14.85 -9.07
N GLN A 357 7.57 13.83 -8.48
CA GLN A 357 7.11 12.46 -8.65
C GLN A 357 7.03 11.74 -7.31
N LEU A 358 5.99 10.93 -7.15
CA LEU A 358 5.93 9.85 -6.18
C LEU A 358 5.91 8.53 -6.95
N ILE A 359 6.83 7.62 -6.65
CA ILE A 359 7.02 6.38 -7.40
C ILE A 359 6.95 5.21 -6.42
N GLY A 360 6.10 4.22 -6.73
CA GLY A 360 6.09 2.93 -6.02
C GLY A 360 6.64 1.83 -6.91
N ILE A 361 7.59 1.04 -6.39
CA ILE A 361 8.18 -0.10 -7.11
C ILE A 361 8.13 -1.33 -6.21
N THR A 362 7.55 -2.41 -6.72
CA THR A 362 7.35 -3.68 -5.99
C THR A 362 8.37 -4.72 -6.41
N ASP A 363 8.85 -5.53 -5.46
CA ASP A 363 9.70 -6.68 -5.76
C ASP A 363 9.00 -7.71 -6.66
N THR A 364 9.80 -8.45 -7.42
CA THR A 364 9.32 -9.43 -8.41
C THR A 364 8.65 -10.66 -7.78
N ALA A 365 8.89 -10.91 -6.50
CA ALA A 365 8.31 -12.03 -5.76
C ALA A 365 7.10 -11.64 -4.88
N MET A 366 6.70 -10.36 -4.92
CA MET A 366 5.59 -9.78 -4.17
C MET A 366 5.64 -10.05 -2.66
N LEU A 367 6.81 -9.94 -2.04
CA LEU A 367 7.02 -10.38 -0.66
C LEU A 367 6.67 -9.32 0.39
N ARG A 368 6.35 -8.09 -0.03
CA ARG A 368 5.98 -6.98 0.86
C ARG A 368 4.61 -6.41 0.50
N PRO A 369 3.80 -6.00 1.49
CA PRO A 369 2.53 -5.37 1.22
C PRO A 369 2.70 -3.97 0.69
N GLN A 370 1.78 -3.62 -0.21
CA GLN A 370 1.65 -2.30 -0.79
C GLN A 370 0.19 -2.08 -1.18
N VAL A 371 -0.30 -0.86 -1.02
CA VAL A 371 -1.62 -0.44 -1.46
C VAL A 371 -1.47 0.92 -2.11
N PHE A 372 -1.82 0.99 -3.39
CA PHE A 372 -1.91 2.22 -4.16
C PHE A 372 -3.34 2.77 -4.07
N ALA A 373 -3.48 4.08 -4.01
CA ALA A 373 -4.76 4.76 -4.06
C ALA A 373 -4.71 6.03 -4.92
N LEU A 374 -5.82 6.33 -5.58
CA LEU A 374 -5.98 7.52 -6.41
C LEU A 374 -7.36 8.15 -6.18
N GLN A 375 -7.39 9.47 -6.02
CA GLN A 375 -8.62 10.27 -5.98
C GLN A 375 -8.49 11.41 -6.99
N GLU A 376 -9.47 11.49 -7.89
CA GLU A 376 -9.56 12.51 -8.93
C GLU A 376 -10.84 13.32 -8.78
N GLY A 377 -10.69 14.64 -8.73
CA GLY A 377 -11.78 15.60 -8.60
C GLY A 377 -11.26 17.02 -8.77
N GLU A 378 -11.79 17.96 -7.98
CA GLU A 378 -11.27 19.34 -7.94
C GLU A 378 -9.80 19.38 -7.52
N ILE A 379 -9.42 18.54 -6.56
CA ILE A 379 -8.04 18.26 -6.17
C ILE A 379 -7.73 16.82 -6.57
N GLN A 380 -6.51 16.57 -7.03
CA GLN A 380 -6.01 15.22 -7.30
C GLN A 380 -5.00 14.82 -6.23
N ILE A 381 -5.13 13.61 -5.71
CA ILE A 381 -4.17 13.03 -4.78
C ILE A 381 -3.94 11.56 -5.10
N ALA A 382 -2.67 11.17 -5.07
CA ALA A 382 -2.25 9.78 -5.13
C ALA A 382 -1.54 9.41 -3.84
N ILE A 383 -1.76 8.18 -3.38
CA ILE A 383 -1.24 7.70 -2.11
C ILE A 383 -0.65 6.30 -2.31
N ILE A 384 0.46 6.04 -1.65
CA ILE A 384 1.12 4.75 -1.59
C ILE A 384 1.35 4.42 -0.12
N GLY A 385 0.88 3.26 0.34
CA GLY A 385 1.06 2.82 1.71
C GLY A 385 1.39 1.33 1.79
N SER A 386 1.97 0.90 2.90
CA SER A 386 2.11 -0.53 3.20
C SER A 386 0.77 -1.18 3.50
N GLU A 387 -0.15 -0.42 4.09
CA GLU A 387 -1.46 -0.89 4.50
C GLU A 387 -2.53 0.16 4.17
N LYS A 388 -3.77 -0.30 3.94
CA LYS A 388 -4.85 0.56 3.44
C LYS A 388 -5.25 1.66 4.43
N GLN A 389 -5.27 1.39 5.73
CA GLN A 389 -5.66 2.38 6.75
C GLN A 389 -4.75 3.60 6.75
N ALA A 390 -3.46 3.46 6.43
CA ALA A 390 -2.57 4.61 6.32
C ALA A 390 -2.99 5.52 5.15
N ASN A 391 -3.46 4.95 4.04
CA ASN A 391 -4.00 5.73 2.93
C ASN A 391 -5.29 6.45 3.33
N ASP A 392 -6.18 5.76 4.04
CA ASP A 392 -7.44 6.35 4.52
C ASP A 392 -7.19 7.46 5.56
N ALA A 393 -6.19 7.31 6.44
CA ALA A 393 -5.83 8.31 7.43
C ALA A 393 -5.41 9.65 6.80
N ILE A 394 -4.70 9.61 5.67
CA ILE A 394 -4.34 10.80 4.88
C ILE A 394 -5.62 11.49 4.38
N LEU A 395 -6.53 10.75 3.74
CA LEU A 395 -7.79 11.28 3.22
C LEU A 395 -8.68 11.84 4.34
N HIS A 396 -8.80 11.12 5.45
CA HIS A 396 -9.56 11.54 6.62
C HIS A 396 -9.05 12.86 7.17
N ASN A 397 -7.73 13.02 7.34
CA ASN A 397 -7.17 14.27 7.85
C ASN A 397 -7.31 15.42 6.85
N LEU A 398 -7.02 15.19 5.57
CA LEU A 398 -7.18 16.21 4.54
C LEU A 398 -8.65 16.69 4.44
N SER A 399 -9.62 15.78 4.51
CA SER A 399 -11.05 16.14 4.46
C SER A 399 -11.53 16.97 5.66
N LYS A 400 -10.82 16.94 6.79
CA LYS A 400 -11.10 17.81 7.95
C LYS A 400 -10.67 19.25 7.65
N GLU A 401 -9.58 19.45 6.91
CA GLU A 401 -9.00 20.75 6.59
C GLU A 401 -9.62 21.38 5.33
N ASP A 402 -9.89 20.56 4.31
CA ASP A 402 -10.41 20.99 3.01
C ASP A 402 -11.46 19.99 2.50
N LYS A 403 -12.69 20.45 2.33
CA LYS A 403 -13.86 19.62 1.99
C LYS A 403 -13.89 19.15 0.53
N ARG A 404 -12.91 19.55 -0.28
CA ARG A 404 -12.70 19.02 -1.64
C ARG A 404 -12.03 17.64 -1.64
N PHE A 405 -11.46 17.21 -0.51
CA PHE A 405 -11.00 15.83 -0.33
C PHE A 405 -12.11 14.94 0.21
N HIS A 406 -12.20 13.74 -0.32
CA HIS A 406 -13.19 12.72 0.07
C HIS A 406 -12.58 11.65 0.96
N LEU A 407 -13.38 11.07 1.86
CA LEU A 407 -12.94 10.04 2.81
C LEU A 407 -12.56 8.71 2.13
N VAL A 408 -13.03 8.46 0.91
CA VAL A 408 -12.80 7.22 0.17
C VAL A 408 -12.08 7.53 -1.14
N ALA A 409 -10.98 6.85 -1.42
CA ALA A 409 -10.30 6.99 -2.72
C ALA A 409 -11.19 6.41 -3.83
N ASP A 410 -11.04 6.94 -5.05
CA ASP A 410 -11.78 6.46 -6.21
C ASP A 410 -11.32 5.06 -6.65
N LYS A 411 -10.03 4.77 -6.45
CA LYS A 411 -9.43 3.48 -6.76
C LYS A 411 -8.42 3.08 -5.69
N TYR A 412 -8.45 1.82 -5.30
CA TYR A 412 -7.41 1.13 -4.54
C TYR A 412 -6.93 -0.08 -5.34
N TRP A 413 -5.64 -0.37 -5.35
CA TRP A 413 -5.11 -1.56 -6.02
C TRP A 413 -3.74 -1.97 -5.46
N ASN A 414 -3.32 -3.18 -5.83
CA ASN A 414 -2.01 -3.74 -5.56
C ASN A 414 -1.24 -3.91 -6.89
N ALA A 415 0.09 -3.84 -6.84
CA ALA A 415 1.00 -4.11 -7.96
C ALA A 415 1.66 -5.50 -7.92
N ARG A 416 2.00 -6.07 -9.09
CA ARG A 416 2.88 -7.25 -9.22
C ARG A 416 4.21 -6.88 -9.85
N GLY A 417 5.30 -6.96 -9.08
CA GLY A 417 6.65 -6.67 -9.56
C GLY A 417 7.02 -7.42 -10.84
N GLY A 418 7.64 -6.72 -11.80
CA GLY A 418 8.13 -7.35 -13.04
C GLY A 418 7.03 -7.84 -13.99
N SER A 419 5.76 -7.45 -13.80
CA SER A 419 4.67 -7.90 -14.68
C SER A 419 4.73 -7.30 -16.09
N TYR A 420 4.34 -8.04 -17.13
CA TYR A 420 4.15 -7.49 -18.48
C TYR A 420 2.90 -6.59 -18.60
N THR A 421 2.00 -6.64 -17.60
CA THR A 421 0.73 -5.93 -17.64
C THR A 421 0.89 -4.47 -17.20
N ASP A 422 1.56 -4.22 -16.08
CA ASP A 422 1.79 -2.89 -15.50
C ASP A 422 3.25 -2.65 -15.06
N GLY A 423 4.11 -3.66 -15.10
CA GLY A 423 5.50 -3.58 -14.66
C GLY A 423 5.71 -3.59 -13.15
N GLY A 424 4.64 -3.69 -12.35
CA GLY A 424 4.71 -3.66 -10.89
C GLY A 424 5.11 -2.33 -10.28
N ALA A 425 5.00 -1.25 -11.06
CA ALA A 425 5.40 0.08 -10.66
C ALA A 425 4.41 1.14 -11.16
N PHE A 426 4.11 2.10 -10.29
CA PHE A 426 3.22 3.21 -10.58
C PHE A 426 3.90 4.54 -10.27
N ILE A 427 3.81 5.46 -11.21
CA ILE A 427 4.46 6.77 -11.19
C ILE A 427 3.37 7.83 -11.14
N PHE A 428 3.33 8.60 -10.05
CA PHE A 428 2.45 9.74 -9.89
C PHE A 428 3.25 11.01 -10.15
N THR A 429 3.05 11.61 -11.32
CA THR A 429 3.78 12.80 -11.76
C THR A 429 2.90 14.03 -11.59
N LEU A 430 3.45 15.06 -10.93
CA LEU A 430 2.87 16.38 -10.78
C LEU A 430 3.55 17.36 -11.75
N GLU A 431 2.79 17.86 -12.70
CA GLU A 431 3.25 18.77 -13.75
C GLU A 431 2.56 20.13 -13.65
N ASP A 432 3.27 21.19 -14.04
CA ASP A 432 2.66 22.52 -14.17
C ASP A 432 1.65 22.52 -15.32
N ASN A 433 0.46 23.07 -15.06
CA ASN A 433 -0.62 23.17 -16.06
C ASN A 433 -0.97 24.64 -16.42
N GLY A 434 -0.13 25.59 -16.00
CA GLY A 434 -0.38 27.03 -16.18
C GLY A 434 -1.30 27.67 -15.14
N SER A 435 -1.68 26.93 -14.09
CA SER A 435 -2.40 27.44 -12.90
C SER A 435 -1.57 27.23 -11.62
N ASP A 436 -2.06 27.72 -10.49
CA ASP A 436 -1.44 27.49 -9.17
C ASP A 436 -1.57 26.02 -8.70
N GLN A 437 -2.46 25.24 -9.32
CA GLN A 437 -2.66 23.82 -9.04
C GLN A 437 -1.94 22.96 -10.08
N LYS A 438 -1.11 22.01 -9.65
CA LYS A 438 -0.45 21.05 -10.55
C LYS A 438 -1.43 20.01 -11.08
N LYS A 439 -1.15 19.45 -12.25
CA LYS A 439 -1.87 18.28 -12.76
C LYS A 439 -1.18 17.01 -12.28
N LEU A 440 -1.93 16.10 -11.66
CA LEU A 440 -1.45 14.77 -11.31
C LEU A 440 -1.77 13.79 -12.45
N VAL A 441 -0.76 13.06 -12.90
CA VAL A 441 -0.88 12.00 -13.90
C VAL A 441 -0.29 10.72 -13.33
N CYS A 442 -1.10 9.66 -13.27
CA CYS A 442 -0.66 8.32 -12.89
C CYS A 442 -0.32 7.49 -14.12
N THR A 443 0.89 6.93 -14.19
CA THR A 443 1.26 5.95 -15.22
C THR A 443 1.82 4.67 -14.63
N ASP A 444 1.66 3.56 -15.35
CA ASP A 444 2.42 2.33 -15.10
C ASP A 444 3.88 2.44 -15.59
N LYS A 445 4.68 1.37 -15.41
CA LYS A 445 6.08 1.29 -15.87
C LYS A 445 6.25 1.59 -17.37
N PHE A 446 5.25 1.24 -18.17
CA PHE A 446 5.27 1.36 -19.63
C PHE A 446 4.73 2.71 -20.13
N GLY A 447 4.36 3.62 -19.22
CA GLY A 447 3.81 4.93 -19.53
C GLY A 447 2.32 4.93 -19.86
N ARG A 448 1.59 3.82 -19.62
CA ARG A 448 0.14 3.78 -19.81
C ARG A 448 -0.53 4.52 -18.67
N ILE A 449 -1.45 5.42 -19.00
CA ILE A 449 -2.15 6.24 -18.01
C ILE A 449 -3.18 5.39 -17.28
N ILE A 450 -3.13 5.41 -15.95
CA ILE A 450 -4.19 4.87 -15.10
C ILE A 450 -5.21 5.98 -14.89
N GLN A 451 -6.35 5.88 -15.57
CA GLN A 451 -7.43 6.87 -15.49
C GLN A 451 -8.55 6.35 -14.58
N ILE A 452 -9.17 7.27 -13.83
CA ILE A 452 -10.51 7.06 -13.30
C ILE A 452 -11.48 7.73 -14.27
N ASN A 453 -12.70 7.22 -14.37
CA ASN A 453 -13.70 7.79 -15.25
C ASN A 453 -13.94 9.29 -14.99
N THR A 454 -14.10 10.03 -16.08
CA THR A 454 -14.23 11.50 -16.09
C THR A 454 -15.68 11.98 -16.21
N ASP A 455 -16.63 11.09 -16.51
CA ASP A 455 -18.05 11.43 -16.62
C ASP A 455 -18.78 11.46 -15.26
N GLN A 456 -18.20 10.81 -14.24
CA GLN A 456 -18.70 10.77 -12.87
C GLN A 456 -18.11 11.88 -12.01
N LYS A 457 -18.92 12.42 -11.10
CA LYS A 457 -18.53 13.50 -10.19
C LYS A 457 -18.66 13.10 -8.72
N HIS A 458 -17.82 13.71 -7.91
CA HIS A 458 -17.91 13.67 -6.46
C HIS A 458 -19.06 14.52 -5.92
N THR A 459 -19.41 14.27 -4.66
CA THR A 459 -20.44 15.03 -3.93
C THR A 459 -19.84 16.24 -3.24
N ASP A 460 -20.55 17.37 -3.18
CA ASP A 460 -20.19 18.45 -2.27
C ASP A 460 -20.93 18.28 -0.94
N LEU A 461 -20.22 17.79 0.07
CA LEU A 461 -20.80 17.53 1.40
C LEU A 461 -21.10 18.82 2.18
N THR A 462 -20.58 19.97 1.76
CA THR A 462 -20.83 21.28 2.41
C THR A 462 -22.23 21.81 2.15
N ILE A 463 -22.85 21.37 1.06
CA ILE A 463 -24.22 21.72 0.72
C ILE A 463 -25.17 21.09 1.73
N SER A 464 -26.06 21.91 2.30
CA SER A 464 -27.10 21.44 3.24
C SER A 464 -28.12 20.57 2.53
N ILE A 465 -28.47 19.44 3.16
CA ILE A 465 -29.46 18.50 2.65
C ILE A 465 -30.84 19.18 2.59
N GLN A 466 -31.50 19.08 1.44
CA GLN A 466 -32.86 19.55 1.20
C GLN A 466 -33.80 18.36 0.99
N THR A 467 -35.04 18.49 1.46
CA THR A 467 -36.08 17.46 1.23
C THR A 467 -36.42 17.38 -0.27
N PRO A 468 -36.30 16.19 -0.90
CA PRO A 468 -36.62 16.01 -2.32
C PRO A 468 -38.13 16.07 -2.57
N GLN A 469 -38.53 16.46 -3.78
CA GLN A 469 -39.95 16.55 -4.16
C GLN A 469 -40.73 15.25 -3.98
N GLN A 470 -40.05 14.10 -4.07
CA GLN A 470 -40.64 12.76 -3.98
C GLN A 470 -40.56 12.16 -2.56
N ALA A 471 -40.25 12.95 -1.53
CA ALA A 471 -39.99 12.49 -0.16
C ALA A 471 -41.05 11.53 0.39
N ASP A 472 -42.35 11.85 0.26
CA ASP A 472 -43.43 10.99 0.78
C ASP A 472 -43.52 9.64 0.07
N SER A 473 -43.20 9.59 -1.22
CA SER A 473 -43.16 8.35 -1.98
C SER A 473 -41.96 7.49 -1.55
N ILE A 474 -40.79 8.11 -1.44
CA ILE A 474 -39.55 7.45 -1.01
C ILE A 474 -39.74 6.87 0.40
N ARG A 475 -40.17 7.70 1.36
CA ARG A 475 -40.36 7.29 2.76
C ARG A 475 -41.32 6.11 2.90
N ARG A 476 -42.41 6.07 2.12
CA ARG A 476 -43.34 4.92 2.11
C ARG A 476 -42.67 3.62 1.67
N ASN A 477 -41.77 3.68 0.68
CA ASN A 477 -41.03 2.50 0.24
C ASN A 477 -40.00 2.06 1.28
N LEU A 478 -39.32 3.00 1.94
CA LEU A 478 -38.35 2.70 2.99
C LEU A 478 -38.99 2.01 4.21
N VAL A 479 -40.19 2.44 4.63
CA VAL A 479 -40.85 1.94 5.84
C VAL A 479 -41.60 0.63 5.61
N ASN A 480 -42.22 0.45 4.43
CA ASN A 480 -43.11 -0.69 4.18
C ASN A 480 -42.44 -1.87 3.46
N GLY A 481 -41.24 -1.68 2.93
CA GLY A 481 -40.52 -2.71 2.17
C GLY A 481 -39.70 -3.64 3.07
N SER A 482 -39.53 -4.88 2.63
CA SER A 482 -38.48 -5.76 3.15
C SER A 482 -37.08 -5.24 2.78
N VAL A 483 -36.04 -5.73 3.46
CA VAL A 483 -34.64 -5.37 3.18
C VAL A 483 -34.29 -5.47 1.69
N ALA A 484 -34.69 -6.59 1.05
CA ALA A 484 -34.44 -6.80 -0.37
C ALA A 484 -35.22 -5.83 -1.27
N GLU A 485 -36.47 -5.51 -0.93
CA GLU A 485 -37.28 -4.54 -1.69
C GLU A 485 -36.74 -3.13 -1.56
N VAL A 486 -36.34 -2.71 -0.35
CA VAL A 486 -35.76 -1.39 -0.09
C VAL A 486 -34.42 -1.25 -0.81
N PHE A 487 -33.53 -2.23 -0.67
CA PHE A 487 -32.24 -2.24 -1.39
C PHE A 487 -32.45 -2.15 -2.90
N ASN A 488 -33.32 -2.98 -3.48
CA ASN A 488 -33.60 -2.96 -4.92
C ASN A 488 -34.24 -1.64 -5.36
N TYR A 489 -35.12 -1.05 -4.54
CA TYR A 489 -35.69 0.26 -4.81
C TYR A 489 -34.60 1.34 -4.89
N ILE A 490 -33.71 1.42 -3.90
CA ILE A 490 -32.60 2.39 -3.90
C ILE A 490 -31.67 2.12 -5.10
N ARG A 491 -31.24 0.86 -5.28
CA ARG A 491 -30.35 0.44 -6.38
C ARG A 491 -30.89 0.85 -7.75
N ASN A 492 -32.20 0.71 -7.97
CA ASN A 492 -32.80 1.02 -9.28
C ASN A 492 -33.00 2.52 -9.51
N ASN A 493 -33.10 3.34 -8.45
CA ASN A 493 -33.32 4.79 -8.58
C ASN A 493 -32.05 5.62 -8.40
N ILE A 494 -30.98 5.07 -7.80
CA ILE A 494 -29.78 5.83 -7.45
C ILE A 494 -29.10 6.44 -8.68
N LYS A 495 -29.21 5.80 -9.85
CA LYS A 495 -28.70 6.34 -11.12
C LYS A 495 -29.27 7.72 -11.44
N ASP A 496 -30.58 7.90 -11.23
CA ASP A 496 -31.33 9.09 -11.60
C ASP A 496 -31.37 10.13 -10.47
N TRP A 497 -31.14 9.71 -9.22
CA TRP A 497 -31.04 10.62 -8.08
C TRP A 497 -29.76 11.47 -8.11
N ASP A 498 -29.87 12.71 -7.65
CA ASP A 498 -28.72 13.52 -7.30
C ASP A 498 -28.18 13.13 -5.91
N TYR A 499 -26.99 13.64 -5.57
CA TYR A 499 -26.41 13.39 -4.24
C TYR A 499 -27.28 13.92 -3.11
N ASN A 500 -28.00 15.03 -3.30
CA ASN A 500 -28.89 15.58 -2.27
C ASN A 500 -29.99 14.56 -1.90
N THR A 501 -30.67 14.01 -2.89
CA THR A 501 -31.73 13.01 -2.69
C THR A 501 -31.18 11.76 -2.01
N PHE A 502 -30.02 11.25 -2.45
CA PHE A 502 -29.42 10.07 -1.83
C PHE A 502 -28.95 10.31 -0.39
N ARG A 503 -28.35 11.48 -0.10
CA ARG A 503 -28.00 11.89 1.28
C ARG A 503 -29.26 11.98 2.16
N TRP A 504 -30.34 12.55 1.64
CA TRP A 504 -31.62 12.61 2.34
C TRP A 504 -32.19 11.21 2.62
N VAL A 505 -32.19 10.32 1.63
CA VAL A 505 -32.62 8.91 1.77
C VAL A 505 -31.83 8.21 2.89
N CYS A 506 -30.52 8.39 2.94
CA CYS A 506 -29.70 7.79 3.99
C CYS A 506 -30.00 8.38 5.37
N GLY A 507 -30.20 9.70 5.47
CA GLY A 507 -30.64 10.35 6.70
C GLY A 507 -31.98 9.82 7.20
N GLU A 508 -32.96 9.66 6.32
CA GLU A 508 -34.27 9.09 6.65
C GLU A 508 -34.17 7.64 7.13
N MET A 509 -33.29 6.83 6.55
CA MET A 509 -33.04 5.47 7.03
C MET A 509 -32.48 5.47 8.45
N VAL A 510 -31.54 6.38 8.76
CA VAL A 510 -31.00 6.54 10.13
C VAL A 510 -32.10 6.97 11.11
N GLU A 511 -32.98 7.89 10.72
CA GLU A 511 -34.14 8.28 11.55
C GLU A 511 -35.13 7.13 11.77
N ILE A 512 -35.39 6.31 10.75
CA ILE A 512 -36.24 5.11 10.85
C ILE A 512 -35.63 4.10 11.83
N ALA A 513 -34.32 3.85 11.74
CA ALA A 513 -33.60 2.95 12.64
C ALA A 513 -33.65 3.38 14.13
N GLY A 514 -33.89 4.66 14.39
CA GLY A 514 -34.06 5.20 15.74
C GLY A 514 -35.42 4.89 16.39
N LYS A 515 -36.43 4.44 15.63
CA LYS A 515 -37.83 4.27 16.13
C LYS A 515 -38.08 2.94 16.82
N ALA A 516 -37.52 1.85 16.31
CA ALA A 516 -37.71 0.51 16.84
C ALA A 516 -36.52 -0.41 16.50
N ASP A 517 -36.29 -1.42 17.35
CA ASP A 517 -35.19 -2.37 17.18
C ASP A 517 -35.30 -3.20 15.88
N GLY A 518 -36.51 -3.60 15.49
CA GLY A 518 -36.73 -4.31 14.22
C GLY A 518 -36.39 -3.47 12.98
N ASP A 519 -36.74 -2.17 13.02
CA ASP A 519 -36.41 -1.23 11.95
C ASP A 519 -34.89 -1.02 11.86
N ARG A 520 -34.19 -1.00 13.00
CA ARG A 520 -32.73 -0.89 13.05
C ARG A 520 -32.03 -2.05 12.34
N VAL A 521 -32.44 -3.29 12.60
CA VAL A 521 -31.87 -4.49 11.93
C VAL A 521 -31.99 -4.34 10.42
N GLY A 522 -33.19 -4.03 9.93
CA GLY A 522 -33.45 -3.90 8.49
C GLY A 522 -32.63 -2.78 7.85
N VAL A 523 -32.51 -1.62 8.51
CA VAL A 523 -31.73 -0.49 7.99
C VAL A 523 -30.23 -0.80 7.94
N ILE A 524 -29.66 -1.42 8.99
CA ILE A 524 -28.24 -1.84 8.98
C ILE A 524 -27.99 -2.77 7.80
N GLU A 525 -28.86 -3.75 7.57
CA GLU A 525 -28.73 -4.69 6.45
C GLU A 525 -28.82 -3.98 5.10
N VAL A 526 -29.76 -3.05 4.90
CA VAL A 526 -29.88 -2.27 3.65
C VAL A 526 -28.63 -1.43 3.40
N LEU A 527 -28.14 -0.69 4.41
CA LEU A 527 -26.93 0.13 4.28
C LEU A 527 -25.69 -0.73 4.02
N THR A 528 -25.61 -1.90 4.65
CA THR A 528 -24.54 -2.87 4.41
C THR A 528 -24.57 -3.40 2.98
N LEU A 529 -25.75 -3.74 2.45
CA LEU A 529 -25.90 -4.13 1.04
C LEU A 529 -25.49 -3.00 0.08
N LEU A 530 -25.80 -1.74 0.40
CA LEU A 530 -25.34 -0.58 -0.40
C LEU A 530 -23.82 -0.40 -0.36
N ASN A 531 -23.18 -0.68 0.78
CA ASN A 531 -21.73 -0.68 0.90
C ASN A 531 -21.08 -1.79 0.05
N ASP A 532 -21.66 -2.98 0.11
CA ASP A 532 -21.05 -4.22 -0.35
C ASP A 532 -21.29 -4.52 -1.84
N GLN A 533 -22.53 -4.34 -2.31
CA GLN A 533 -22.94 -4.72 -3.66
C GLN A 533 -22.47 -3.70 -4.70
N ARG A 534 -22.27 -4.18 -5.93
CA ARG A 534 -21.91 -3.37 -7.10
C ARG A 534 -23.19 -3.02 -7.89
N TYR A 535 -23.34 -1.74 -8.26
CA TYR A 535 -24.51 -1.22 -8.98
C TYR A 535 -24.19 0.11 -9.66
N ASP A 536 -24.88 0.39 -10.78
CA ASP A 536 -24.67 1.61 -11.58
C ASP A 536 -25.11 2.86 -10.79
N THR A 537 -24.17 3.78 -10.59
CA THR A 537 -24.37 5.05 -9.86
C THR A 537 -24.66 6.24 -10.78
N GLY A 538 -24.74 6.01 -12.10
CA GLY A 538 -24.96 7.05 -13.10
C GLY A 538 -23.80 8.04 -13.12
N THR A 539 -24.11 9.32 -12.96
CA THR A 539 -23.14 10.44 -12.98
C THR A 539 -22.39 10.64 -11.66
N LYS A 540 -22.61 9.78 -10.67
CA LYS A 540 -22.02 9.88 -9.33
C LYS A 540 -20.90 8.87 -9.20
N LYS A 541 -19.75 9.27 -8.65
CA LYS A 541 -18.67 8.34 -8.35
C LYS A 541 -19.09 7.36 -7.24
N ARG A 542 -18.70 6.09 -7.39
CA ARG A 542 -18.96 5.07 -6.35
C ARG A 542 -18.34 5.43 -5.01
N SER A 543 -17.12 5.99 -5.00
CA SER A 543 -16.44 6.48 -3.80
C SER A 543 -17.30 7.48 -3.01
N GLY A 544 -17.94 8.44 -3.68
CA GLY A 544 -18.87 9.39 -3.05
C GLY A 544 -20.14 8.73 -2.50
N ILE A 545 -20.67 7.70 -3.17
CA ILE A 545 -21.78 6.89 -2.64
C ILE A 545 -21.36 6.12 -1.38
N LEU A 546 -20.18 5.48 -1.41
CA LEU A 546 -19.63 4.75 -0.27
C LEU A 546 -19.34 5.68 0.91
N GLU A 547 -18.82 6.88 0.66
CA GLU A 547 -18.61 7.91 1.69
C GLU A 547 -19.92 8.24 2.43
N ILE A 548 -21.01 8.49 1.68
CA ILE A 548 -22.33 8.77 2.27
C ILE A 548 -22.87 7.57 3.07
N VAL A 549 -22.74 6.36 2.53
CA VAL A 549 -23.22 5.13 3.19
C VAL A 549 -22.44 4.88 4.48
N LYS A 550 -21.11 5.01 4.46
CA LYS A 550 -20.24 4.83 5.64
C LYS A 550 -20.54 5.85 6.73
N ILE A 551 -20.69 7.12 6.38
CA ILE A 551 -21.13 8.16 7.32
C ILE A 551 -22.47 7.77 7.96
N SER A 552 -23.40 7.24 7.17
CA SER A 552 -24.73 6.86 7.65
C SER A 552 -24.69 5.63 8.57
N LEU A 553 -23.87 4.62 8.24
CA LEU A 553 -23.61 3.46 9.12
C LEU A 553 -23.00 3.89 10.45
N ASN A 554 -21.97 4.74 10.43
CA ASN A 554 -21.32 5.24 11.63
C ASN A 554 -22.30 6.03 12.52
N ASN A 555 -23.04 6.97 11.93
CA ASN A 555 -24.06 7.72 12.65
C ASN A 555 -25.11 6.80 13.28
N LEU A 556 -25.53 5.75 12.57
CA LEU A 556 -26.48 4.77 13.09
C LEU A 556 -25.88 3.99 14.27
N PHE A 557 -24.66 3.45 14.12
CA PHE A 557 -24.01 2.70 15.20
C PHE A 557 -23.78 3.55 16.46
N GLU A 558 -23.51 4.85 16.32
CA GLU A 558 -23.40 5.79 17.44
C GLU A 558 -24.72 6.03 18.17
N THR A 559 -25.87 5.76 17.56
CA THR A 559 -27.19 5.83 18.24
C THR A 559 -27.49 4.62 19.12
N ILE A 560 -26.68 3.56 19.04
CA ILE A 560 -26.90 2.33 19.80
C ILE A 560 -26.51 2.57 21.26
N GLU A 561 -27.41 2.21 22.16
CA GLU A 561 -27.19 2.36 23.60
C GLU A 561 -26.11 1.42 24.13
N ASP A 562 -25.38 1.88 25.14
CA ASP A 562 -24.30 1.12 25.76
C ASP A 562 -24.80 0.07 26.76
N LEU A 563 -23.87 -0.75 27.29
CA LEU A 563 -24.17 -1.85 28.21
C LEU A 563 -24.75 -1.41 29.58
N THR A 564 -24.69 -0.11 29.91
CA THR A 564 -25.23 0.45 31.15
C THR A 564 -26.71 0.82 31.05
N ALA A 565 -27.25 0.84 29.83
CA ALA A 565 -28.67 1.08 29.60
C ALA A 565 -29.56 0.01 30.25
N ASN A 566 -30.71 0.46 30.76
CA ASN A 566 -31.70 -0.37 31.46
C ASN A 566 -32.95 -0.65 30.60
N ASN A 567 -32.90 -0.44 29.29
CA ASN A 567 -34.01 -0.74 28.39
C ASN A 567 -33.93 -2.17 27.83
N ASP A 568 -35.00 -2.59 27.15
CA ASP A 568 -34.99 -3.82 26.37
C ASP A 568 -34.51 -3.50 24.95
N GLY A 569 -33.49 -4.22 24.49
CA GLY A 569 -32.88 -4.01 23.18
C GLY A 569 -31.93 -5.14 22.81
N SER A 570 -31.86 -5.43 21.51
CA SER A 570 -31.08 -6.51 20.91
C SER A 570 -29.62 -6.14 20.67
N TYR A 571 -29.31 -4.85 20.57
CA TYR A 571 -27.97 -4.30 20.33
C TYR A 571 -27.43 -3.60 21.57
N ARG A 572 -26.13 -3.76 21.82
CA ARG A 572 -25.40 -2.98 22.82
C ARG A 572 -24.08 -2.48 22.27
N LEU A 573 -23.79 -1.21 22.49
CA LEU A 573 -22.53 -0.59 22.10
C LEU A 573 -21.50 -0.72 23.23
N ILE A 574 -20.26 -0.98 22.85
CA ILE A 574 -19.08 -0.84 23.71
C ILE A 574 -17.94 -0.19 22.91
N ASP A 575 -17.14 0.61 23.60
CA ASP A 575 -15.96 1.26 23.05
C ASP A 575 -14.79 1.13 24.04
N PHE A 576 -13.63 1.68 23.68
CA PHE A 576 -12.45 1.60 24.52
C PHE A 576 -12.68 2.21 25.91
N LYS A 577 -13.35 3.37 26.00
CA LYS A 577 -13.59 4.07 27.27
C LYS A 577 -14.54 3.31 28.19
N ARG A 578 -15.47 2.55 27.62
CA ARG A 578 -16.48 1.75 28.34
C ARG A 578 -16.11 0.27 28.47
N ARG A 579 -14.92 -0.14 28.05
CA ARG A 579 -14.51 -1.57 28.01
C ARG A 579 -14.68 -2.31 29.34
N ASP A 580 -14.47 -1.63 30.46
CA ASP A 580 -14.62 -2.21 31.81
C ASP A 580 -16.09 -2.49 32.21
N THR A 581 -17.06 -2.03 31.41
CA THR A 581 -18.49 -2.30 31.62
C THR A 581 -18.95 -3.62 30.97
N LEU A 582 -18.05 -4.33 30.29
CA LEU A 582 -18.35 -5.58 29.61
C LEU A 582 -18.98 -6.59 30.59
N ARG A 583 -20.06 -7.22 30.13
CA ARG A 583 -20.86 -8.18 30.91
C ARG A 583 -21.53 -9.21 30.00
N PRO A 584 -22.05 -10.33 30.55
CA PRO A 584 -22.93 -11.23 29.81
C PRO A 584 -24.16 -10.52 29.23
N PRO A 585 -24.70 -11.00 28.09
CA PRO A 585 -25.95 -10.47 27.52
C PRO A 585 -27.13 -10.70 28.47
N LYS A 586 -28.07 -9.76 28.51
CA LYS A 586 -29.29 -9.80 29.34
C LYS A 586 -30.54 -9.71 28.47
N GLY A 587 -31.61 -10.41 28.88
CA GLY A 587 -32.91 -10.32 28.22
C GLY A 587 -32.81 -10.65 26.73
N ASN A 588 -33.19 -9.69 25.87
CA ASN A 588 -33.19 -9.83 24.41
C ASN A 588 -31.88 -9.40 23.73
N GLU A 589 -30.84 -9.05 24.48
CA GLU A 589 -29.54 -8.66 23.93
C GLU A 589 -28.89 -9.82 23.17
N GLN A 590 -28.50 -9.58 21.92
CA GLN A 590 -27.94 -10.60 21.03
C GLN A 590 -26.64 -10.15 20.35
N ILE A 591 -26.53 -8.87 20.02
CA ILE A 591 -25.45 -8.29 19.20
C ILE A 591 -24.66 -7.29 20.03
N LEU A 592 -23.36 -7.52 20.16
CA LEU A 592 -22.41 -6.56 20.72
C LEU A 592 -21.80 -5.75 19.58
N VAL A 593 -22.05 -4.45 19.57
CA VAL A 593 -21.47 -3.51 18.63
C VAL A 593 -20.23 -2.91 19.27
N ILE A 594 -19.09 -2.99 18.59
CA ILE A 594 -17.79 -2.56 19.09
C ILE A 594 -17.28 -1.43 18.19
N ASN A 595 -17.09 -0.26 18.80
CA ASN A 595 -16.33 0.81 18.14
C ASN A 595 -14.84 0.57 18.39
N SER A 596 -14.12 0.09 17.38
CA SER A 596 -12.71 -0.30 17.47
C SER A 596 -11.74 0.90 17.37
N HIS A 597 -12.22 2.12 17.11
CA HIS A 597 -11.38 3.29 16.80
C HIS A 597 -10.26 3.56 17.81
N ASP A 598 -10.60 3.55 19.11
CA ASP A 598 -9.68 3.90 20.19
C ASP A 598 -8.92 2.69 20.77
N PHE A 599 -9.15 1.47 20.25
CA PHE A 599 -8.43 0.27 20.69
C PHE A 599 -7.04 0.20 20.04
N THR A 600 -6.07 -0.33 20.79
CA THR A 600 -4.71 -0.51 20.27
C THR A 600 -4.70 -1.56 19.15
N PRO A 601 -3.82 -1.44 18.13
CA PRO A 601 -3.79 -2.43 17.06
C PRO A 601 -3.44 -3.85 17.49
N GLU A 602 -2.68 -3.98 18.59
CA GLU A 602 -2.23 -5.23 19.21
C GLU A 602 -2.04 -5.02 20.72
N GLY A 603 -1.77 -6.10 21.46
CA GLY A 603 -1.58 -6.07 22.92
C GLY A 603 -2.85 -6.40 23.72
N GLU A 604 -2.82 -6.15 25.03
CA GLU A 604 -3.92 -6.49 25.96
C GLU A 604 -5.14 -5.57 25.81
N ASP A 605 -4.91 -4.33 25.35
CA ASP A 605 -5.93 -3.28 25.15
C ASP A 605 -6.52 -3.29 23.72
N CYS A 606 -6.36 -4.38 22.96
CA CYS A 606 -6.92 -4.50 21.61
C CYS A 606 -8.37 -5.01 21.61
N ASP A 607 -9.10 -4.69 20.55
CA ASP A 607 -10.51 -5.09 20.38
C ASP A 607 -10.69 -6.60 20.25
N SER A 608 -9.72 -7.30 19.65
CA SER A 608 -9.73 -8.76 19.55
C SER A 608 -9.77 -9.44 20.94
N HIS A 609 -9.04 -8.91 21.92
CA HIS A 609 -9.08 -9.44 23.29
C HIS A 609 -10.45 -9.21 23.96
N LEU A 610 -11.07 -8.06 23.70
CA LEU A 610 -12.43 -7.77 24.14
C LEU A 610 -13.44 -8.76 23.55
N ILE A 611 -13.33 -9.07 22.25
CA ILE A 611 -14.20 -10.04 21.57
C ILE A 611 -14.07 -11.43 22.20
N VAL A 612 -12.85 -11.88 22.49
CA VAL A 612 -12.61 -13.17 23.16
C VAL A 612 -13.29 -13.18 24.54
N THR A 613 -13.13 -12.12 25.31
CA THR A 613 -13.73 -12.00 26.64
C THR A 613 -15.26 -11.97 26.56
N ALA A 614 -15.82 -11.21 25.62
CA ALA A 614 -17.25 -11.13 25.39
C ALA A 614 -17.84 -12.48 24.96
N TYR A 615 -17.14 -13.21 24.10
CA TYR A 615 -17.52 -14.57 23.69
C TYR A 615 -17.58 -15.53 24.89
N GLN A 616 -16.57 -15.49 25.77
CA GLN A 616 -16.56 -16.29 27.00
C GLN A 616 -17.73 -15.94 27.94
N MET A 617 -18.21 -14.70 27.89
CA MET A 617 -19.40 -14.23 28.62
C MET A 617 -20.73 -14.58 27.91
N GLY A 618 -20.70 -15.21 26.74
CA GLY A 618 -21.88 -15.72 26.03
C GLY A 618 -22.33 -14.93 24.81
N TRP A 619 -21.65 -13.83 24.46
CA TRP A 619 -21.92 -13.11 23.21
C TRP A 619 -21.53 -13.95 21.99
N LYS A 620 -22.33 -13.91 20.92
CA LYS A 620 -22.08 -14.69 19.69
C LYS A 620 -22.21 -13.90 18.39
N ARG A 621 -22.73 -12.68 18.43
CA ARG A 621 -22.86 -11.80 17.27
C ARG A 621 -22.14 -10.50 17.57
N PHE A 622 -21.24 -10.12 16.68
CA PHE A 622 -20.41 -8.93 16.82
C PHE A 622 -20.51 -8.08 15.56
N ILE A 623 -20.67 -6.77 15.74
CA ILE A 623 -20.51 -5.78 14.67
C ILE A 623 -19.36 -4.88 15.11
N CYS A 624 -18.29 -4.83 14.34
CA CYS A 624 -17.10 -4.06 14.67
C CYS A 624 -16.89 -2.98 13.59
N TYR A 625 -16.76 -1.72 14.00
CA TYR A 625 -16.63 -0.57 13.08
C TYR A 625 -15.58 0.43 13.60
N GLY A 626 -15.19 1.39 12.76
CA GLY A 626 -14.19 2.40 13.14
C GLY A 626 -12.75 1.86 13.14
N TYR A 627 -12.49 0.77 12.41
CA TYR A 627 -11.14 0.20 12.32
C TYR A 627 -10.13 1.14 11.67
N LEU A 628 -8.95 1.22 12.30
CA LEU A 628 -7.76 1.96 11.88
C LEU A 628 -6.54 1.03 11.85
N GLY A 629 -6.72 -0.20 11.37
CA GLY A 629 -5.66 -1.21 11.28
C GLY A 629 -5.52 -2.14 12.49
N GLN A 630 -6.51 -2.23 13.38
CA GLN A 630 -6.49 -3.23 14.46
C GLN A 630 -6.43 -4.65 13.92
N ARG A 631 -5.58 -5.48 14.53
CA ARG A 631 -5.17 -6.80 14.01
C ARG A 631 -5.86 -7.95 14.75
N PHE A 632 -5.72 -9.15 14.21
CA PHE A 632 -6.10 -10.40 14.88
C PHE A 632 -7.59 -10.56 15.20
N CYS A 633 -8.50 -9.79 14.59
CA CYS A 633 -9.93 -9.93 14.84
C CYS A 633 -10.40 -11.37 14.57
N GLY A 634 -11.15 -11.96 15.51
CA GLY A 634 -11.59 -13.35 15.48
C GLY A 634 -10.57 -14.40 15.95
N CYS A 635 -9.34 -14.00 16.31
CA CYS A 635 -8.34 -14.91 16.88
C CYS A 635 -8.64 -15.23 18.35
N GLY A 636 -8.23 -16.42 18.82
CA GLY A 636 -8.26 -16.76 20.25
C GLY A 636 -9.60 -17.21 20.84
N LEU A 637 -10.69 -17.28 20.04
CA LEU A 637 -11.99 -17.78 20.51
C LEU A 637 -12.02 -19.31 20.80
N GLY A 638 -10.95 -20.03 20.46
CA GLY A 638 -10.83 -21.47 20.69
C GLY A 638 -11.51 -22.32 19.61
N SER A 639 -11.85 -23.56 19.97
CA SER A 639 -12.43 -24.54 19.03
C SER A 639 -13.95 -24.54 19.03
N ASN A 640 -14.55 -25.02 17.93
CA ASN A 640 -15.99 -25.23 17.77
C ASN A 640 -16.86 -23.98 17.93
N THR A 641 -16.44 -22.86 17.37
CA THR A 641 -17.14 -21.57 17.44
C THR A 641 -18.33 -21.48 16.45
N ASN A 642 -18.98 -22.60 16.15
CA ASN A 642 -20.13 -22.64 15.24
C ASN A 642 -21.28 -21.79 15.80
N GLY A 643 -21.89 -20.98 14.94
CA GLY A 643 -22.95 -20.03 15.32
C GLY A 643 -22.45 -18.69 15.88
N VAL A 644 -21.13 -18.48 15.93
CA VAL A 644 -20.54 -17.15 16.16
C VAL A 644 -20.39 -16.43 14.82
N ARG A 645 -20.72 -15.13 14.77
CA ARG A 645 -20.51 -14.27 13.61
C ARG A 645 -19.91 -12.93 14.00
N ILE A 646 -18.97 -12.45 13.18
CA ILE A 646 -18.35 -11.12 13.29
C ILE A 646 -18.51 -10.40 11.95
N ASP A 647 -19.11 -9.21 11.97
CA ASP A 647 -19.22 -8.31 10.83
C ASP A 647 -18.23 -7.14 11.04
N ILE A 648 -17.33 -6.92 10.09
CA ILE A 648 -16.22 -5.97 10.18
C ILE A 648 -16.38 -4.89 9.12
N TYR A 649 -16.45 -3.63 9.57
CA TYR A 649 -16.52 -2.44 8.72
C TYR A 649 -15.21 -1.64 8.79
N ASP A 650 -14.98 -0.79 7.79
CA ASP A 650 -13.78 0.05 7.67
C ASP A 650 -12.47 -0.74 7.48
N SER A 651 -11.32 -0.14 7.81
CA SER A 651 -10.00 -0.64 7.42
C SER A 651 -9.33 -1.40 8.57
N SER A 652 -9.70 -2.67 8.71
CA SER A 652 -9.08 -3.61 9.65
C SER A 652 -7.64 -3.99 9.25
N GLY A 653 -6.83 -4.46 10.19
CA GLY A 653 -5.43 -4.84 9.98
C GLY A 653 -5.20 -6.30 9.62
N ASP A 654 -3.94 -6.72 9.67
CA ASP A 654 -3.48 -8.08 9.38
C ASP A 654 -4.05 -9.16 10.33
N TYR A 655 -3.90 -10.43 9.92
CA TYR A 655 -4.15 -11.63 10.74
C TYR A 655 -5.60 -11.87 11.19
N ILE A 656 -6.57 -11.18 10.60
CA ILE A 656 -7.98 -11.49 10.83
C ILE A 656 -8.23 -12.97 10.54
N ALA A 657 -9.10 -13.60 11.33
CA ALA A 657 -9.46 -15.01 11.18
C ALA A 657 -8.28 -16.01 11.30
N SER A 658 -7.14 -15.62 11.86
CA SER A 658 -6.04 -16.57 12.07
C SER A 658 -6.43 -17.63 13.11
N GLY A 659 -6.28 -18.90 12.75
CA GLY A 659 -6.54 -20.05 13.62
C GLY A 659 -8.01 -20.32 13.96
N ILE A 660 -8.97 -19.74 13.23
CA ILE A 660 -10.39 -19.93 13.53
C ILE A 660 -10.88 -21.36 13.28
N ASP A 661 -11.90 -21.78 14.04
CA ASP A 661 -12.52 -23.11 13.97
C ASP A 661 -14.05 -23.06 14.15
N GLY A 662 -14.74 -22.60 13.11
CA GLY A 662 -16.20 -22.76 12.94
C GLY A 662 -17.00 -21.47 12.86
N LEU A 663 -16.43 -20.32 13.23
CA LEU A 663 -17.16 -19.03 13.16
C LEU A 663 -17.27 -18.51 11.73
N GLU A 664 -18.14 -17.52 11.56
CA GLU A 664 -18.29 -16.76 10.32
C GLU A 664 -17.73 -15.34 10.50
N ILE A 665 -16.92 -14.86 9.56
CA ILE A 665 -16.50 -13.46 9.51
C ILE A 665 -16.85 -12.87 8.14
N TYR A 666 -17.47 -11.69 8.18
CA TYR A 666 -17.84 -10.89 7.03
C TYR A 666 -17.07 -9.58 7.07
N ILE A 667 -16.26 -9.31 6.05
CA ILE A 667 -15.47 -8.09 5.91
C ILE A 667 -16.11 -7.22 4.83
N HIS A 668 -16.71 -6.11 5.25
CA HIS A 668 -17.47 -5.17 4.42
C HIS A 668 -16.55 -4.16 3.71
N GLY A 669 -15.56 -4.70 3.00
CA GLY A 669 -14.49 -3.95 2.35
C GLY A 669 -13.30 -4.84 1.99
N ASN A 670 -12.12 -4.21 1.89
CA ASN A 670 -10.86 -4.92 1.66
C ASN A 670 -10.33 -5.52 2.96
N ALA A 671 -9.67 -6.66 2.86
CA ALA A 671 -8.92 -7.26 3.95
C ALA A 671 -7.42 -7.20 3.69
N GLN A 672 -6.63 -7.16 4.75
CA GLN A 672 -5.17 -7.02 4.65
C GLN A 672 -4.46 -8.39 4.66
N ASP A 673 -3.18 -8.38 5.01
CA ASP A 673 -2.32 -9.55 4.87
C ASP A 673 -2.66 -10.64 5.90
N GLN A 674 -2.25 -11.86 5.59
CA GLN A 674 -2.32 -13.03 6.48
C GLN A 674 -3.73 -13.37 7.00
N LEU A 675 -4.76 -12.87 6.31
CA LEU A 675 -6.16 -13.21 6.57
C LEU A 675 -6.37 -14.73 6.51
N GLY A 676 -6.96 -15.32 7.55
CA GLY A 676 -7.32 -16.74 7.57
C GLY A 676 -6.14 -17.69 7.70
N GLN A 677 -4.97 -17.22 8.14
CA GLN A 677 -3.81 -18.07 8.39
C GLN A 677 -4.18 -19.24 9.30
N ILE A 678 -3.72 -20.45 8.95
CA ILE A 678 -3.98 -21.71 9.67
C ILE A 678 -5.47 -21.98 10.00
N MET A 679 -6.41 -21.35 9.30
CA MET A 679 -7.85 -21.53 9.46
C MET A 679 -8.23 -23.01 9.35
N LYS A 680 -8.99 -23.52 10.32
CA LYS A 680 -9.39 -24.94 10.37
C LYS A 680 -10.75 -25.19 9.75
N SER A 681 -11.74 -24.39 10.11
CA SER A 681 -13.12 -24.48 9.62
C SER A 681 -13.88 -23.17 9.85
N GLY A 682 -15.07 -23.02 9.26
CA GLY A 682 -15.86 -21.79 9.32
C GLY A 682 -16.04 -21.15 7.94
N LYS A 683 -16.53 -19.91 7.93
CA LYS A 683 -16.82 -19.16 6.70
C LYS A 683 -16.20 -17.76 6.74
N LEU A 684 -15.55 -17.37 5.64
CA LEU A 684 -15.04 -16.00 5.47
C LEU A 684 -15.64 -15.39 4.20
N VAL A 685 -16.14 -14.16 4.30
CA VAL A 685 -16.68 -13.41 3.15
C VAL A 685 -16.02 -12.05 3.10
N ILE A 686 -15.47 -11.69 1.95
CA ILE A 686 -14.75 -10.43 1.74
C ILE A 686 -15.38 -9.70 0.56
N TYR A 687 -15.93 -8.51 0.82
CA TYR A 687 -16.60 -7.65 -0.17
C TYR A 687 -15.64 -6.72 -0.93
N GLY A 688 -14.34 -7.03 -0.89
CA GLY A 688 -13.27 -6.31 -1.55
C GLY A 688 -12.11 -7.23 -1.91
N ASP A 689 -10.90 -6.66 -1.96
CA ASP A 689 -9.65 -7.37 -2.22
C ASP A 689 -9.05 -7.97 -0.94
N VAL A 690 -8.14 -8.95 -1.07
CA VAL A 690 -7.36 -9.52 0.05
C VAL A 690 -5.85 -9.35 -0.16
N GLY A 691 -5.13 -9.10 0.94
CA GLY A 691 -3.68 -8.90 0.96
C GLY A 691 -2.85 -10.17 0.79
N GLN A 692 -1.54 -10.03 1.06
CA GLN A 692 -0.53 -11.07 0.88
C GLN A 692 -0.76 -12.27 1.78
N THR A 693 -0.38 -13.47 1.32
CA THR A 693 -0.37 -14.72 2.11
C THR A 693 -1.70 -15.09 2.76
N PHE A 694 -2.81 -14.67 2.14
CA PHE A 694 -4.16 -15.08 2.49
C PHE A 694 -4.25 -16.61 2.64
N MET A 695 -4.83 -17.10 3.74
CA MET A 695 -4.97 -18.51 4.09
C MET A 695 -3.68 -19.34 4.10
N TYR A 696 -2.55 -18.70 4.44
CA TYR A 696 -1.28 -19.40 4.69
C TYR A 696 -1.49 -20.61 5.61
N GLY A 697 -1.13 -21.81 5.15
CA GLY A 697 -1.16 -23.02 5.97
C GLY A 697 -2.56 -23.48 6.42
N ALA A 698 -3.64 -22.94 5.84
CA ALA A 698 -5.02 -23.27 6.21
C ALA A 698 -5.32 -24.78 6.07
N LYS A 699 -6.23 -25.30 6.89
CA LYS A 699 -6.65 -26.72 6.95
C LYS A 699 -8.05 -26.95 6.35
N GLY A 700 -8.87 -25.92 6.29
CA GLY A 700 -10.27 -26.01 5.86
C GLY A 700 -10.98 -24.67 5.89
N GLY A 701 -12.29 -24.68 5.63
CA GLY A 701 -13.13 -23.49 5.58
C GLY A 701 -13.75 -23.25 4.22
N SER A 702 -14.77 -22.39 4.16
CA SER A 702 -15.38 -21.90 2.92
C SER A 702 -15.20 -20.39 2.82
N VAL A 703 -14.51 -19.93 1.77
CA VAL A 703 -14.14 -18.51 1.63
C VAL A 703 -14.58 -17.95 0.29
N TYR A 704 -15.11 -16.73 0.32
CA TYR A 704 -15.67 -16.02 -0.84
C TYR A 704 -15.08 -14.62 -0.92
N ILE A 705 -14.51 -14.27 -2.07
CA ILE A 705 -13.84 -12.99 -2.30
C ILE A 705 -14.47 -12.29 -3.51
N LEU A 706 -14.96 -11.07 -3.32
CA LEU A 706 -15.51 -10.25 -4.41
C LEU A 706 -14.41 -9.76 -5.37
N GLY A 707 -13.29 -9.32 -4.82
CA GLY A 707 -12.19 -8.72 -5.57
C GLY A 707 -11.07 -9.70 -5.89
N ASN A 708 -9.86 -9.17 -5.91
CA ASN A 708 -8.61 -9.86 -6.19
C ASN A 708 -7.93 -10.36 -4.90
N ALA A 709 -7.02 -11.31 -5.05
CA ALA A 709 -6.01 -11.65 -4.05
C ALA A 709 -4.64 -11.15 -4.50
N ALA A 710 -3.82 -10.68 -3.56
CA ALA A 710 -2.44 -10.28 -3.81
C ALA A 710 -1.53 -11.51 -4.07
N GLY A 711 -0.32 -11.54 -3.50
CA GLY A 711 0.63 -12.63 -3.68
C GLY A 711 0.45 -13.80 -2.69
N ARG A 712 0.78 -15.01 -3.16
CA ARG A 712 0.85 -16.26 -2.38
C ARG A 712 -0.42 -16.67 -1.61
N PRO A 713 -1.65 -16.46 -2.14
CA PRO A 713 -2.83 -16.98 -1.47
C PRO A 713 -2.79 -18.51 -1.43
N LEU A 714 -3.18 -19.08 -0.30
CA LEU A 714 -3.26 -20.51 0.00
C LEU A 714 -1.91 -21.24 -0.01
N ILE A 715 -0.80 -20.52 0.12
CA ILE A 715 0.50 -21.15 0.22
C ILE A 715 0.54 -22.14 1.40
N ASN A 716 1.03 -23.35 1.16
CA ASN A 716 1.08 -24.45 2.13
C ASN A 716 -0.27 -24.87 2.73
N ALA A 717 -1.41 -24.47 2.15
CA ALA A 717 -2.72 -24.92 2.63
C ALA A 717 -2.92 -26.42 2.33
N VAL A 718 -3.58 -27.11 3.26
CA VAL A 718 -3.74 -28.57 3.28
C VAL A 718 -5.17 -28.96 3.65
N GLY A 719 -5.54 -30.23 3.47
CA GLY A 719 -6.84 -30.71 3.91
C GLY A 719 -7.98 -30.26 2.98
N LYS A 720 -8.94 -29.48 3.47
CA LYS A 720 -10.20 -29.18 2.76
C LYS A 720 -10.58 -27.69 2.62
N PRO A 721 -9.65 -26.75 2.37
CA PRO A 721 -10.01 -25.36 2.10
C PRO A 721 -10.80 -25.27 0.78
N ARG A 722 -11.90 -24.50 0.77
CA ARG A 722 -12.75 -24.28 -0.40
C ARG A 722 -12.88 -22.79 -0.63
N VAL A 723 -12.22 -22.28 -1.66
CA VAL A 723 -12.08 -20.84 -1.88
C VAL A 723 -12.63 -20.46 -3.24
N LEU A 724 -13.38 -19.36 -3.31
CA LEU A 724 -13.82 -18.74 -4.54
C LEU A 724 -13.31 -17.31 -4.61
N ILE A 725 -12.59 -17.00 -5.69
CA ILE A 725 -12.05 -15.69 -6.00
C ILE A 725 -12.73 -15.20 -7.29
N ASN A 726 -13.51 -14.11 -7.19
CA ASN A 726 -14.18 -13.56 -8.38
C ASN A 726 -13.20 -12.82 -9.28
N GLY A 727 -12.31 -12.03 -8.69
CA GLY A 727 -11.23 -11.37 -9.41
C GLY A 727 -10.15 -12.35 -9.85
N THR A 728 -8.90 -11.90 -9.71
CA THR A 728 -7.71 -12.70 -9.99
C THR A 728 -6.85 -12.87 -8.73
N CYS A 729 -5.80 -13.67 -8.86
CA CYS A 729 -4.67 -13.65 -7.94
C CYS A 729 -3.49 -13.04 -8.71
N LEU A 730 -2.76 -12.12 -8.08
CA LEU A 730 -1.63 -11.47 -8.74
C LEU A 730 -0.51 -12.48 -9.04
N ASP A 731 -0.03 -13.24 -8.05
CA ASP A 731 0.87 -14.36 -8.31
C ASP A 731 0.89 -15.42 -7.18
N PHE A 732 1.52 -16.57 -7.46
CA PHE A 732 1.70 -17.70 -6.52
C PHE A 732 0.40 -18.30 -5.97
N LEU A 733 -0.68 -18.32 -6.77
CA LEU A 733 -1.96 -18.90 -6.32
C LEU A 733 -1.80 -20.39 -6.00
N ALA A 734 -2.07 -20.76 -4.75
CA ALA A 734 -2.04 -22.13 -4.26
C ALA A 734 -0.67 -22.82 -4.48
N GLU A 735 0.40 -22.07 -4.23
CA GLU A 735 1.76 -22.60 -4.15
C GLU A 735 1.88 -23.64 -3.02
N SER A 736 2.51 -24.78 -3.30
CA SER A 736 2.67 -25.89 -2.33
C SER A 736 1.33 -26.34 -1.71
N PHE A 737 0.25 -26.34 -2.49
CA PHE A 737 -1.07 -26.77 -2.04
C PHE A 737 -1.13 -28.30 -1.87
N MET A 738 -1.57 -28.78 -0.71
CA MET A 738 -1.56 -30.21 -0.35
C MET A 738 -2.96 -30.65 0.12
N ALA A 739 -3.98 -30.27 -0.64
CA ALA A 739 -5.37 -30.39 -0.22
C ALA A 739 -6.08 -31.68 -0.69
N GLY A 740 -5.36 -32.76 -1.00
CA GLY A 740 -5.98 -34.03 -1.41
C GLY A 740 -6.87 -33.95 -2.67
N ASP A 741 -7.66 -34.97 -2.99
CA ASP A 741 -8.53 -34.93 -4.18
C ASP A 741 -9.87 -34.22 -3.88
N PRO A 742 -10.23 -33.14 -4.59
CA PRO A 742 -11.50 -32.42 -4.39
C PRO A 742 -12.74 -33.31 -4.46
N LEU A 743 -12.77 -34.30 -5.36
CA LEU A 743 -13.91 -35.21 -5.52
C LEU A 743 -14.02 -36.23 -4.37
N ASN A 744 -12.95 -36.37 -3.58
CA ASN A 744 -12.89 -37.21 -2.39
C ASN A 744 -12.75 -36.37 -1.10
N GLY A 745 -13.32 -35.16 -1.09
CA GLY A 745 -13.40 -34.31 0.10
C GLY A 745 -12.19 -33.41 0.34
N GLY A 746 -11.23 -33.38 -0.60
CA GLY A 746 -10.12 -32.44 -0.61
C GLY A 746 -10.52 -30.98 -0.87
N GLY A 747 -9.54 -30.09 -0.81
CA GLY A 747 -9.69 -28.65 -1.04
C GLY A 747 -9.48 -28.23 -2.49
N PHE A 748 -10.05 -27.08 -2.84
CA PHE A 748 -9.98 -26.52 -4.19
C PHE A 748 -10.14 -25.00 -4.19
N VAL A 749 -9.78 -24.39 -5.31
CA VAL A 749 -9.99 -22.97 -5.60
C VAL A 749 -10.84 -22.81 -6.86
N ILE A 750 -11.80 -21.90 -6.84
CA ILE A 750 -12.51 -21.41 -8.03
C ILE A 750 -11.96 -20.02 -8.34
N LEU A 751 -11.51 -19.79 -9.57
CA LEU A 751 -10.96 -18.52 -10.03
C LEU A 751 -11.77 -18.01 -11.23
N ASN A 752 -12.53 -16.92 -11.07
CA ASN A 752 -13.43 -16.44 -12.13
C ASN A 752 -12.79 -15.43 -13.09
N GLY A 753 -11.80 -14.64 -12.65
CA GLY A 753 -11.08 -13.71 -13.52
C GLY A 753 -11.95 -12.60 -14.08
N ILE A 754 -12.85 -12.03 -13.28
CA ILE A 754 -13.71 -10.90 -13.66
C ILE A 754 -13.30 -9.61 -12.95
N GLU A 755 -13.77 -8.49 -13.45
CA GLU A 755 -13.66 -7.18 -12.78
C GLU A 755 -14.93 -6.37 -13.02
N PHE A 756 -15.02 -5.21 -12.39
CA PHE A 756 -16.14 -4.28 -12.56
C PHE A 756 -15.65 -3.03 -13.28
N ASP A 757 -16.39 -2.60 -14.30
CA ASP A 757 -16.18 -1.29 -14.91
C ASP A 757 -16.69 -0.16 -13.99
N ASP A 758 -16.50 1.10 -14.44
CA ASP A 758 -16.88 2.29 -13.68
C ASP A 758 -18.40 2.43 -13.45
N HIS A 759 -19.23 1.67 -14.19
CA HIS A 759 -20.67 1.58 -14.02
C HIS A 759 -21.09 0.28 -13.33
N SER A 760 -20.14 -0.38 -12.64
CA SER A 760 -20.35 -1.62 -11.90
C SER A 760 -20.88 -2.78 -12.74
N GLN A 761 -20.61 -2.79 -14.05
CA GLN A 761 -20.89 -3.93 -14.91
C GLN A 761 -19.75 -4.94 -14.84
N ILE A 762 -20.11 -6.23 -14.85
CA ILE A 762 -19.12 -7.31 -14.83
C ILE A 762 -18.49 -7.45 -16.21
N ILE A 763 -17.18 -7.24 -16.28
CA ILE A 763 -16.36 -7.49 -17.47
C ILE A 763 -15.32 -8.59 -17.19
N ASP A 764 -14.87 -9.24 -18.24
CA ASP A 764 -13.87 -10.30 -18.14
C ASP A 764 -12.47 -9.68 -18.15
N GLN A 765 -11.60 -10.09 -17.21
CA GLN A 765 -10.22 -9.61 -17.22
C GLN A 765 -9.49 -10.05 -18.50
N PRO A 766 -8.47 -9.30 -18.96
CA PRO A 766 -7.68 -9.68 -20.12
C PRO A 766 -7.09 -11.09 -20.04
N THR A 767 -6.77 -11.57 -18.85
CA THR A 767 -6.41 -12.96 -18.54
C THR A 767 -7.00 -13.32 -17.17
N PRO A 768 -7.49 -14.56 -16.94
CA PRO A 768 -8.04 -14.92 -15.63
C PRO A 768 -6.97 -14.97 -14.52
N TYR A 769 -5.70 -15.16 -14.89
CA TYR A 769 -4.55 -15.12 -14.01
C TYR A 769 -3.37 -14.49 -14.77
N SER A 770 -2.80 -13.42 -14.22
CA SER A 770 -1.69 -12.69 -14.86
C SER A 770 -0.31 -13.13 -14.37
N GLY A 771 -0.22 -13.82 -13.23
CA GLY A 771 1.03 -14.31 -12.65
C GLY A 771 1.70 -15.42 -13.44
N SER A 772 2.95 -15.72 -13.07
CA SER A 772 3.73 -16.80 -13.70
C SER A 772 3.72 -18.10 -12.89
N ASN A 773 3.28 -18.06 -11.63
CA ASN A 773 3.36 -19.18 -10.68
C ASN A 773 1.98 -19.66 -10.22
N LEU A 774 1.22 -20.29 -11.10
CA LEU A 774 -0.08 -20.85 -10.79
C LEU A 774 0.07 -22.29 -10.30
N PHE A 775 -0.36 -22.58 -9.07
CA PHE A 775 -0.39 -23.95 -8.53
C PHE A 775 0.99 -24.62 -8.43
N SER A 776 2.05 -23.82 -8.38
CA SER A 776 3.44 -24.25 -8.30
C SER A 776 3.66 -25.19 -7.11
N LEU A 777 4.39 -26.29 -7.32
CA LEU A 777 4.76 -27.26 -6.27
C LEU A 777 3.57 -27.90 -5.52
N ALA A 778 2.34 -27.76 -6.01
CA ALA A 778 1.19 -28.42 -5.41
C ALA A 778 1.32 -29.95 -5.49
N SER A 779 0.86 -30.64 -4.44
CA SER A 779 0.81 -32.11 -4.37
C SER A 779 -0.60 -32.66 -4.13
N GLY A 780 -1.58 -31.78 -3.88
CA GLY A 780 -2.99 -32.12 -3.80
C GLY A 780 -3.88 -30.90 -4.01
N GLY A 781 -5.15 -31.14 -4.30
CA GLY A 781 -6.19 -30.15 -4.58
C GLY A 781 -6.43 -29.95 -6.07
N ALA A 782 -7.26 -28.96 -6.40
CA ALA A 782 -7.43 -28.49 -7.77
C ALA A 782 -7.75 -26.99 -7.83
N ILE A 783 -7.47 -26.39 -8.99
CA ILE A 783 -8.02 -25.08 -9.36
C ILE A 783 -9.04 -25.29 -10.49
N TYR A 784 -10.21 -24.68 -10.32
CA TYR A 784 -11.26 -24.56 -11.31
C TYR A 784 -11.24 -23.12 -11.85
N ALA A 785 -10.51 -22.91 -12.93
CA ALA A 785 -10.33 -21.59 -13.53
C ALA A 785 -11.36 -21.36 -14.64
N ARG A 786 -12.08 -20.24 -14.59
CA ARG A 786 -12.88 -19.73 -15.70
C ARG A 786 -11.94 -19.22 -16.78
N ASP A 787 -11.71 -20.02 -17.80
CA ASP A 787 -10.77 -19.73 -18.89
C ASP A 787 -11.34 -20.17 -20.26
N PRO A 788 -12.45 -19.53 -20.69
CA PRO A 788 -13.19 -19.95 -21.89
C PRO A 788 -12.37 -19.79 -23.18
N HIS A 789 -11.36 -18.92 -23.18
CA HIS A 789 -10.48 -18.67 -24.33
C HIS A 789 -9.13 -19.39 -24.23
N LYS A 790 -8.93 -20.26 -23.22
CA LYS A 790 -7.70 -21.03 -23.01
C LYS A 790 -6.43 -20.17 -22.93
N LYS A 791 -6.53 -19.03 -22.23
CA LYS A 791 -5.44 -18.07 -22.04
C LYS A 791 -4.39 -18.58 -21.06
N LEU A 792 -4.77 -19.46 -20.12
CA LEU A 792 -3.82 -20.10 -19.21
C LEU A 792 -3.00 -21.16 -19.93
N VAL A 793 -1.68 -21.14 -19.70
CA VAL A 793 -0.69 -21.99 -20.39
C VAL A 793 0.10 -22.86 -19.42
N ASN A 794 0.66 -23.97 -19.91
CA ASN A 794 1.44 -24.92 -19.09
C ASN A 794 2.65 -24.28 -18.41
N ALA A 795 3.27 -23.28 -19.03
CA ALA A 795 4.42 -22.57 -18.48
C ALA A 795 4.12 -21.86 -17.14
N GLN A 796 2.84 -21.64 -16.81
CA GLN A 796 2.45 -21.06 -15.52
C GLN A 796 2.33 -22.11 -14.41
N LEU A 797 2.25 -23.41 -14.74
CA LEU A 797 1.75 -24.42 -13.80
C LEU A 797 2.82 -25.04 -12.88
N ASN A 798 4.11 -24.86 -13.17
CA ASN A 798 5.27 -25.25 -12.33
C ASN A 798 5.05 -26.52 -11.47
N GLY A 799 4.69 -27.63 -12.12
CA GLY A 799 4.34 -28.92 -11.49
C GLY A 799 2.86 -29.32 -11.56
N GLY A 800 2.00 -28.49 -12.13
CA GLY A 800 0.59 -28.80 -12.43
C GLY A 800 0.32 -29.20 -13.88
N GLU A 801 -0.86 -29.76 -14.12
CA GLU A 801 -1.37 -30.12 -15.46
C GLU A 801 -2.83 -29.71 -15.63
N PHE A 802 -3.21 -29.35 -16.86
CA PHE A 802 -4.62 -29.23 -17.22
C PHE A 802 -5.24 -30.61 -17.47
N VAL A 803 -6.43 -30.83 -16.93
CA VAL A 803 -7.20 -32.04 -17.17
C VAL A 803 -8.64 -31.69 -17.59
N PRO A 804 -9.37 -32.65 -18.20
CA PRO A 804 -10.77 -32.43 -18.55
C PRO A 804 -11.59 -32.00 -17.33
N PHE A 805 -12.37 -30.94 -17.49
CA PHE A 805 -13.40 -30.55 -16.54
C PHE A 805 -14.62 -31.44 -16.76
N THR A 806 -15.08 -32.11 -15.70
CA THR A 806 -16.14 -33.13 -15.78
C THR A 806 -17.45 -32.64 -15.18
N ARG A 807 -18.53 -33.41 -15.39
CA ARG A 807 -19.82 -33.16 -14.76
C ARG A 807 -19.76 -33.25 -13.23
N ASP A 808 -18.92 -34.13 -12.69
CA ASP A 808 -18.76 -34.28 -11.24
C ASP A 808 -18.03 -33.06 -10.65
N ASP A 809 -17.06 -32.51 -11.39
CA ASP A 809 -16.42 -31.24 -11.03
C ASP A 809 -17.45 -30.09 -11.00
N TRP A 810 -18.35 -30.03 -12.00
CA TRP A 810 -19.42 -29.03 -12.00
C TRP A 810 -20.35 -29.17 -10.81
N GLN A 811 -20.80 -30.39 -10.49
CA GLN A 811 -21.65 -30.64 -9.33
C GLN A 811 -20.95 -30.26 -8.02
N LEU A 812 -19.64 -30.41 -7.93
CA LEU A 812 -18.84 -30.01 -6.77
C LEU A 812 -18.82 -28.48 -6.60
N ILE A 813 -18.59 -27.72 -7.67
CA ILE A 813 -18.38 -26.26 -7.58
C ILE A 813 -19.67 -25.43 -7.64
N LEU A 814 -20.74 -25.95 -8.24
CA LEU A 814 -22.00 -25.22 -8.43
C LEU A 814 -22.58 -24.63 -7.13
N PRO A 815 -22.62 -25.35 -5.98
CA PRO A 815 -23.11 -24.77 -4.73
C PRO A 815 -22.30 -23.54 -4.25
N TYR A 816 -21.00 -23.48 -4.57
CA TYR A 816 -20.15 -22.33 -4.23
C TYR A 816 -20.44 -21.15 -5.14
N LEU A 817 -20.71 -21.40 -6.43
CA LEU A 817 -21.12 -20.37 -7.38
C LEU A 817 -22.52 -19.81 -7.03
N GLN A 818 -23.42 -20.64 -6.51
CA GLN A 818 -24.75 -20.19 -6.04
C GLN A 818 -24.65 -19.36 -4.76
N GLU A 819 -23.78 -19.76 -3.82
CA GLU A 819 -23.53 -18.95 -2.63
C GLU A 819 -22.83 -17.63 -2.99
N ASN A 820 -21.95 -17.64 -3.99
CA ASN A 820 -21.34 -16.45 -4.57
C ASN A 820 -22.37 -15.49 -5.16
N GLU A 821 -23.34 -16.01 -5.91
CA GLU A 821 -24.47 -15.23 -6.42
C GLU A 821 -25.28 -14.60 -5.28
N ARG A 822 -25.59 -15.37 -4.24
CA ARG A 822 -26.32 -14.89 -3.06
C ARG A 822 -25.55 -13.78 -2.32
N LEU A 823 -24.24 -13.91 -2.21
CA LEU A 823 -23.38 -12.98 -1.47
C LEU A 823 -23.11 -11.69 -2.26
N PHE A 824 -22.79 -11.80 -3.55
CA PHE A 824 -22.21 -10.72 -4.35
C PHE A 824 -23.05 -10.31 -5.57
N GLY A 825 -24.19 -10.95 -5.81
CA GLY A 825 -25.05 -10.63 -6.95
C GLY A 825 -24.48 -11.04 -8.32
N ILE A 826 -23.43 -11.88 -8.34
CA ILE A 826 -22.80 -12.37 -9.56
C ILE A 826 -23.46 -13.70 -9.95
N SER A 827 -24.38 -13.67 -10.92
CA SER A 827 -25.13 -14.87 -11.28
C SER A 827 -24.28 -15.94 -11.96
N VAL A 828 -24.65 -17.21 -11.71
CA VAL A 828 -24.03 -18.36 -12.39
C VAL A 828 -24.18 -18.23 -13.92
N GLU A 829 -25.33 -17.74 -14.39
CA GLU A 829 -25.58 -17.46 -15.81
C GLU A 829 -24.60 -16.45 -16.38
N ARG A 830 -24.28 -15.37 -15.64
CA ARG A 830 -23.28 -14.39 -16.08
C ARG A 830 -21.90 -15.02 -16.17
N LEU A 831 -21.52 -15.88 -15.23
CA LEU A 831 -20.24 -16.59 -15.28
C LEU A 831 -20.16 -17.59 -16.44
N LEU A 832 -21.28 -18.21 -16.82
CA LEU A 832 -21.36 -19.11 -17.98
C LEU A 832 -21.52 -18.38 -19.32
N ALA A 833 -21.78 -17.08 -19.32
CA ALA A 833 -21.84 -16.27 -20.52
C ALA A 833 -20.42 -15.92 -21.00
N VAL A 834 -20.16 -16.18 -22.28
CA VAL A 834 -18.91 -15.86 -22.99
C VAL A 834 -19.30 -15.13 -24.27
N ASP A 835 -18.77 -13.93 -24.48
CA ASP A 835 -19.14 -13.05 -25.60
C ASP A 835 -20.66 -12.83 -25.73
N GLY A 836 -21.36 -12.73 -24.60
CA GLY A 836 -22.81 -12.56 -24.53
C GLY A 836 -23.63 -13.82 -24.81
N ILE A 837 -22.98 -14.97 -25.02
CA ILE A 837 -23.64 -16.25 -25.32
C ILE A 837 -23.45 -17.21 -24.14
N ARG A 838 -24.54 -17.81 -23.65
CA ARG A 838 -24.48 -18.87 -22.64
C ARG A 838 -23.76 -20.09 -23.21
N LYS A 839 -22.76 -20.58 -22.48
CA LYS A 839 -22.00 -21.78 -22.80
C LYS A 839 -22.24 -22.88 -21.76
N GLU A 840 -21.89 -24.10 -22.12
CA GLU A 840 -21.86 -25.21 -21.16
C GLU A 840 -20.65 -25.07 -20.21
N PRO A 841 -20.74 -25.54 -18.95
CA PRO A 841 -19.67 -25.41 -17.97
C PRO A 841 -18.30 -25.91 -18.45
N GLU A 842 -18.25 -27.02 -19.20
CA GLU A 842 -17.03 -27.62 -19.74
C GLU A 842 -16.34 -26.75 -20.81
N GLN A 843 -17.07 -25.78 -21.37
CA GLN A 843 -16.53 -24.80 -22.33
C GLN A 843 -16.01 -23.54 -21.64
N VAL A 844 -16.32 -23.35 -20.36
CA VAL A 844 -16.03 -22.14 -19.59
C VAL A 844 -14.94 -22.40 -18.57
N TYR A 845 -15.02 -23.51 -17.84
CA TYR A 845 -14.09 -23.86 -16.77
C TYR A 845 -13.07 -24.91 -17.21
N ARG A 846 -11.84 -24.73 -16.76
CA ARG A 846 -10.73 -25.68 -16.90
C ARG A 846 -10.30 -26.13 -15.51
N LYS A 847 -9.95 -27.42 -15.40
CA LYS A 847 -9.42 -28.01 -14.17
C LYS A 847 -7.90 -28.09 -14.26
N ILE A 848 -7.23 -27.61 -13.22
CA ILE A 848 -5.80 -27.76 -12.99
C ILE A 848 -5.63 -28.66 -11.77
N ARG A 849 -4.72 -29.63 -11.84
CA ARG A 849 -4.34 -30.52 -10.74
C ARG A 849 -2.83 -30.73 -10.70
N PRO A 850 -2.26 -31.32 -9.63
CA PRO A 850 -0.84 -31.66 -9.61
C PRO A 850 -0.54 -32.68 -10.71
N ALA A 851 0.59 -32.53 -11.40
CA ALA A 851 1.06 -33.56 -12.30
C ALA A 851 1.35 -34.84 -11.49
N GLY A 852 0.95 -36.01 -12.00
CA GLY A 852 1.25 -37.28 -11.35
C GLY A 852 2.77 -37.49 -11.20
N ARG A 853 3.20 -38.24 -10.17
CA ARG A 853 4.60 -38.56 -9.79
C ARG A 853 5.54 -39.12 -10.89
N LYS A 854 5.17 -39.14 -12.17
CA LYS A 854 6.03 -39.61 -13.25
C LYS A 854 7.18 -38.66 -13.59
N VAL A 855 7.02 -37.35 -13.39
CA VAL A 855 8.00 -36.34 -13.87
C VAL A 855 9.30 -36.31 -13.06
N LEU A 856 9.31 -36.80 -11.82
CA LEU A 856 10.55 -36.86 -11.02
C LEU A 856 11.42 -38.10 -11.30
N VAL A 857 10.90 -39.09 -12.04
CA VAL A 857 11.66 -40.30 -12.40
C VAL A 857 12.38 -40.13 -13.75
N GLU A 858 11.86 -39.30 -14.65
CA GLU A 858 12.50 -39.04 -15.96
C GLU A 858 13.77 -38.17 -15.83
N MET A 859 13.99 -37.48 -14.71
CA MET A 859 15.24 -36.75 -14.44
C MET A 859 16.35 -37.63 -13.83
N GLU A 860 16.07 -38.88 -13.42
CA GLU A 860 17.09 -39.84 -12.97
C GLU A 860 17.57 -40.78 -14.11
N GLU A 861 16.97 -40.70 -15.30
CA GLU A 861 17.36 -41.53 -16.47
C GLU A 861 18.07 -40.76 -17.60
N GLU A 862 18.35 -39.46 -17.44
CA GLU A 862 19.18 -38.65 -18.36
C GLU A 862 20.35 -37.91 -17.65
N ASP A 863 21.08 -38.60 -16.78
CA ASP A 863 22.44 -38.21 -16.33
C ASP A 863 23.47 -39.32 -16.62
#